data_AF-A0AA40BIL0-F1
#
_entry.id   AF-A0AA40BIL0-F1
#
_cell.length_a   1.000
_cell.length_b   1.000
_cell.length_c   1.000
_cell.angle_alpha   90.00
_cell.angle_beta   90.00
_cell.angle_gamma   90.00
#
_symmetry.space_group_name_H-M   'P 1'
#
loop_
_entity.id
_entity.type
_entity.pdbx_description
1 polymer ?
#
loop_
_entity_poly.entity_id
_entity_poly.type
_entity_poly.pdbx_seq_one_letter_code
_entity_poly.pdbx_strand_id
1 'polypeptide(L)'
;MKGIQVAEYVKGPEKLKVTDLPDPKPGHNDYLIEVHAAATNFFDVLQIQGKYQHQPPFPWVGGAEFAGVVLATPSGSVKPKFPVGSRVFGATQGAYATKATARESMMLPVPKGWTFQEAAGLFVTAPTSYGALVVRAGVKSGDYVLVHAAAGGVGLAAVQVAKAFGATVIATAGTARKLEVAKSFGADHVVDYRDENWPEIVKKLTPKGKGVDIVYDPVGMVDKSTKCTAWNGRILIVGFAAGKIEKVAMNKVLLKNISLVGIHWGQYSVHEKQTVVSVWQGIVKLIAEGKFRGTEFTDKEFVGLESVPDALSALASRGTWGKVVVKVPQDWQSKLPTAKLFSSSIRRTLRSSATGLSVAAAATLSKKNSTYHTELQSLGSRKMHNKVVIIGSGPAAHTAAIYLARAELKPVLYEGFMANGIAAGGQLTTTTDVENFPGFPKGIMGQELMDQMRAQSERFGTNIIGETVATLDLSAHPFRYSTEWSPEEVHTADAIILATGASARRLGLPGEDKYWQNGISACAVCDGAVPIYRNKHLVVIGGGDSAAEEALFLTKYGSHVTVLVRKDKLRASSIMAKRLLGHSKVTVRYNTVGAEVKGDSKGLMSQMVVKNVVTGELETLEASGLFYAIGHDPATTLVKGQLETDTEGYVVTKPGTTYTSVEGVFAAGDVQDKRYRQAITSAGSGCMAALDAEKFLAEIEETTEEHGKAKNGSL
;
A
#
# COMPACT_ATOMS: atom_id res chain seq x y z
N MET A 1 -28.98 -12.41 2.55
CA MET A 1 -28.72 -11.17 3.30
C MET A 1 -28.95 -9.98 2.39
N LYS A 2 -29.13 -8.77 2.95
CA LYS A 2 -29.01 -7.53 2.19
C LYS A 2 -27.61 -6.94 2.41
N GLY A 3 -27.04 -6.32 1.39
CA GLY A 3 -25.75 -5.65 1.49
C GLY A 3 -25.49 -4.68 0.35
N ILE A 4 -24.49 -3.83 0.52
CA ILE A 4 -24.03 -2.92 -0.53
C ILE A 4 -22.89 -3.60 -1.28
N GLN A 5 -23.24 -4.24 -2.39
CA GLN A 5 -22.27 -4.85 -3.27
C GLN A 5 -21.67 -3.78 -4.20
N VAL A 6 -20.35 -3.69 -4.20
CA VAL A 6 -19.59 -2.91 -5.15
C VAL A 6 -19.10 -3.89 -6.22
N ALA A 7 -19.63 -3.73 -7.44
CA ALA A 7 -19.29 -4.58 -8.59
C ALA A 7 -18.43 -3.83 -9.64
N GLU A 8 -18.39 -2.50 -9.53
CA GLU A 8 -17.54 -1.61 -10.31
C GLU A 8 -17.21 -0.38 -9.45
N TYR A 9 -16.14 0.35 -9.79
CA TYR A 9 -15.83 1.58 -9.07
C TYR A 9 -16.89 2.65 -9.37
N VAL A 10 -17.32 3.34 -8.33
CA VAL A 10 -18.32 4.42 -8.44
C VAL A 10 -17.67 5.78 -8.23
N LYS A 11 -18.17 6.80 -8.93
CA LYS A 11 -17.66 8.18 -8.79
C LYS A 11 -17.88 8.75 -7.38
N GLY A 12 -18.92 8.30 -6.68
CA GLY A 12 -19.24 8.74 -5.34
C GLY A 12 -20.25 7.82 -4.64
N PRO A 13 -20.45 8.02 -3.31
CA PRO A 13 -21.32 7.17 -2.50
C PRO A 13 -22.78 7.12 -2.98
N GLU A 14 -23.26 8.18 -3.64
CA GLU A 14 -24.64 8.31 -4.14
C GLU A 14 -25.03 7.24 -5.18
N LYS A 15 -24.05 6.52 -5.73
CA LYS A 15 -24.28 5.42 -6.68
C LYS A 15 -24.41 4.06 -6.01
N LEU A 16 -24.11 3.95 -4.72
CA LEU A 16 -24.25 2.70 -3.99
C LEU A 16 -25.73 2.33 -3.82
N LYS A 17 -26.02 1.04 -3.98
CA LYS A 17 -27.38 0.50 -3.85
C LYS A 17 -27.36 -0.71 -2.92
N VAL A 18 -28.48 -0.92 -2.24
CA VAL A 18 -28.72 -2.15 -1.48
C VAL A 18 -29.10 -3.25 -2.45
N THR A 19 -28.43 -4.39 -2.33
CA THR A 19 -28.59 -5.57 -3.16
C THR A 19 -28.97 -6.76 -2.28
N ASP A 20 -29.85 -7.62 -2.79
CA ASP A 20 -30.12 -8.92 -2.18
C ASP A 20 -29.02 -9.92 -2.58
N LEU A 21 -28.35 -10.50 -1.58
CA LEU A 21 -27.19 -11.36 -1.72
C LEU A 21 -27.40 -12.68 -0.98
N PRO A 22 -26.74 -13.78 -1.38
CA PRO A 22 -26.68 -14.99 -0.55
C PRO A 22 -26.10 -14.68 0.84
N ASP A 23 -26.59 -15.36 1.88
CA ASP A 23 -25.96 -15.28 3.20
C ASP A 23 -24.50 -15.74 3.12
N PRO A 24 -23.57 -15.07 3.83
CA PRO A 24 -22.17 -15.44 3.79
C PRO A 24 -22.00 -16.75 4.55
N LYS A 25 -21.28 -17.69 3.94
CA LYS A 25 -20.98 -18.98 4.59
C LYS A 25 -19.72 -18.82 5.44
N PRO A 26 -19.79 -18.92 6.78
CA PRO A 26 -18.59 -18.83 7.61
C PRO A 26 -17.62 -19.96 7.26
N GLY A 27 -16.35 -19.61 7.06
CA GLY A 27 -15.28 -20.60 6.95
C GLY A 27 -15.01 -21.32 8.26
N HIS A 28 -14.13 -22.32 8.23
CA HIS A 28 -13.83 -23.18 9.39
C HIS A 28 -13.47 -22.41 10.68
N ASN A 29 -12.80 -21.24 10.55
CA ASN A 29 -12.35 -20.40 11.67
C ASN A 29 -13.14 -19.08 11.78
N ASP A 30 -14.25 -18.92 11.07
CA ASP A 30 -15.01 -17.67 11.03
C ASP A 30 -16.29 -17.75 11.86
N TYR A 31 -16.63 -16.64 12.49
CA TYR A 31 -17.94 -16.42 13.06
C TYR A 31 -18.87 -15.86 12.00
N LEU A 32 -20.16 -16.20 12.07
CA LEU A 32 -21.22 -15.50 11.36
C LEU A 32 -21.86 -14.48 12.30
N ILE A 33 -21.91 -13.23 11.88
CA ILE A 33 -22.41 -12.11 12.68
C ILE A 33 -23.66 -11.53 12.03
N GLU A 34 -24.69 -11.31 12.83
CA GLU A 34 -25.81 -10.42 12.51
C GLU A 34 -25.35 -8.99 12.79
N VAL A 35 -25.26 -8.16 11.76
CA VAL A 35 -24.75 -6.79 11.89
C VAL A 35 -25.88 -5.87 12.31
N HIS A 36 -25.75 -5.22 13.46
CA HIS A 36 -26.74 -4.26 14.00
C HIS A 36 -26.32 -2.80 13.80
N ALA A 37 -25.02 -2.56 13.65
CA ALA A 37 -24.46 -1.24 13.34
C ALA A 37 -23.19 -1.39 12.50
N ALA A 38 -23.01 -0.50 11.52
CA ALA A 38 -21.80 -0.43 10.69
C ALA A 38 -21.23 0.98 10.73
N ALA A 39 -19.94 1.12 11.02
CA ALA A 39 -19.29 2.42 11.07
C ALA A 39 -18.64 2.76 9.72
N THR A 40 -18.79 4.01 9.32
CA THR A 40 -18.21 4.51 8.07
C THR A 40 -16.80 5.06 8.27
N ASN A 41 -15.97 4.89 7.24
CA ASN A 41 -14.60 5.35 7.21
C ASN A 41 -14.31 6.17 5.95
N PHE A 42 -13.36 7.10 6.07
CA PHE A 42 -12.95 7.90 4.91
C PHE A 42 -12.33 7.01 3.83
N PHE A 43 -11.62 5.95 4.23
CA PHE A 43 -11.08 4.98 3.28
C PHE A 43 -12.17 4.16 2.59
N ASP A 44 -13.38 4.00 3.15
CA ASP A 44 -14.48 3.32 2.44
C ASP A 44 -14.87 4.12 1.19
N VAL A 45 -14.88 5.45 1.29
CA VAL A 45 -15.14 6.35 0.14
C VAL A 45 -14.04 6.21 -0.92
N LEU A 46 -12.78 6.12 -0.49
CA LEU A 46 -11.66 5.91 -1.41
C LEU A 46 -11.71 4.52 -2.06
N GLN A 47 -12.13 3.49 -1.31
CA GLN A 47 -12.22 2.10 -1.76
C GLN A 47 -13.26 1.98 -2.87
N ILE A 48 -14.49 2.46 -2.64
CA ILE A 48 -15.55 2.42 -3.67
C ILE A 48 -15.21 3.23 -4.92
N GLN A 49 -14.30 4.22 -4.81
CA GLN A 49 -13.84 5.06 -5.93
C GLN A 49 -12.62 4.51 -6.68
N GLY A 50 -12.04 3.39 -6.25
CA GLY A 50 -10.80 2.88 -6.84
C GLY A 50 -9.55 3.67 -6.47
N LYS A 51 -9.62 4.53 -5.44
CA LYS A 51 -8.54 5.46 -5.04
C LYS A 51 -7.81 5.06 -3.76
N TYR A 52 -8.25 4.02 -3.06
CA TYR A 52 -7.58 3.53 -1.87
C TYR A 52 -6.44 2.58 -2.25
N GLN A 53 -5.37 2.57 -1.45
CA GLN A 53 -4.17 1.77 -1.72
C GLN A 53 -4.44 0.25 -1.76
N HIS A 54 -5.44 -0.21 -1.01
CA HIS A 54 -5.84 -1.61 -0.95
C HIS A 54 -7.27 -1.76 -1.46
N GLN A 55 -7.45 -2.48 -2.57
CA GLN A 55 -8.77 -2.70 -3.16
C GLN A 55 -9.20 -4.17 -3.04
N PRO A 56 -10.41 -4.45 -2.53
CA PRO A 56 -10.97 -5.78 -2.59
C PRO A 56 -11.27 -6.15 -4.05
N PRO A 57 -11.17 -7.44 -4.42
CA PRO A 57 -11.58 -7.88 -5.74
C PRO A 57 -13.09 -7.69 -5.94
N PHE A 58 -13.49 -7.31 -7.15
CA PHE A 58 -14.91 -7.27 -7.52
C PHE A 58 -15.52 -8.68 -7.65
N PRO A 59 -16.82 -8.83 -7.37
CA PRO A 59 -17.62 -7.93 -6.56
C PRO A 59 -17.32 -8.14 -5.06
N TRP A 60 -17.36 -7.08 -4.26
CA TRP A 60 -17.24 -7.19 -2.80
C TRP A 60 -18.40 -6.48 -2.09
N VAL A 61 -18.59 -6.75 -0.81
CA VAL A 61 -19.52 -5.98 0.04
C VAL A 61 -18.74 -4.88 0.75
N GLY A 62 -19.19 -3.64 0.64
CA GLY A 62 -18.52 -2.48 1.22
C GLY A 62 -18.49 -2.48 2.76
N GLY A 63 -17.68 -1.58 3.33
CA GLY A 63 -17.62 -1.32 4.77
C GLY A 63 -16.69 -2.25 5.53
N ALA A 64 -16.07 -1.71 6.58
CA ALA A 64 -15.00 -2.38 7.32
C ALA A 64 -15.27 -2.58 8.82
N GLU A 65 -16.08 -1.74 9.48
CA GLU A 65 -16.28 -1.78 10.93
C GLU A 65 -17.74 -2.10 11.28
N PHE A 66 -17.96 -3.00 12.23
CA PHE A 66 -19.30 -3.44 12.63
C PHE A 66 -19.46 -3.62 14.13
N ALA A 67 -20.71 -3.63 14.59
CA ALA A 67 -21.12 -4.23 15.85
C ALA A 67 -22.42 -5.02 15.66
N GLY A 68 -22.54 -6.15 16.36
CA GLY A 68 -23.58 -7.12 16.09
C GLY A 68 -23.64 -8.28 17.06
N VAL A 69 -24.41 -9.31 16.69
CA VAL A 69 -24.65 -10.51 17.49
C VAL A 69 -24.09 -11.73 16.76
N VAL A 70 -23.40 -12.62 17.48
CA VAL A 70 -22.94 -13.89 16.92
C VAL A 70 -24.13 -14.81 16.61
N LEU A 71 -24.28 -15.19 15.35
CA LEU A 71 -25.28 -16.16 14.88
C LEU A 71 -24.73 -17.59 14.82
N ALA A 72 -23.47 -17.75 14.43
CA ALA A 72 -22.81 -19.05 14.37
C ALA A 72 -21.33 -18.93 14.72
N THR A 73 -20.80 -19.99 15.34
CA THR A 73 -19.40 -20.09 15.76
C THR A 73 -18.59 -20.93 14.78
N PRO A 74 -17.25 -20.80 14.77
CA PRO A 74 -16.37 -21.64 13.97
C PRO A 74 -16.65 -23.14 14.15
N SER A 75 -16.78 -23.89 13.06
CA SER A 75 -17.11 -25.32 13.10
C SER A 75 -16.05 -26.18 13.76
N GLY A 76 -14.79 -25.74 13.76
CA GLY A 76 -13.67 -26.43 14.42
C GLY A 76 -13.48 -26.11 15.90
N SER A 77 -14.31 -25.26 16.51
CA SER A 77 -14.11 -24.83 17.91
C SER A 77 -15.02 -25.57 18.88
N VAL A 78 -14.41 -26.31 19.81
CA VAL A 78 -15.12 -26.98 20.93
C VAL A 78 -15.55 -25.98 22.01
N LYS A 79 -14.85 -24.83 22.12
CA LYS A 79 -15.14 -23.78 23.11
C LYS A 79 -14.87 -22.40 22.50
N PRO A 80 -15.82 -21.85 21.72
CA PRO A 80 -15.64 -20.56 21.06
C PRO A 80 -15.53 -19.44 22.10
N LYS A 81 -14.64 -18.47 21.85
CA LYS A 81 -14.47 -17.28 22.72
C LYS A 81 -15.75 -16.46 22.80
N PHE A 82 -16.52 -16.42 21.71
CA PHE A 82 -17.79 -15.70 21.62
C PHE A 82 -18.93 -16.68 21.27
N PRO A 83 -19.64 -17.27 22.25
CA PRO A 83 -20.76 -18.16 21.95
C PRO A 83 -21.89 -17.44 21.18
N VAL A 84 -22.75 -18.20 20.51
CA VAL A 84 -23.96 -17.67 19.85
C VAL A 84 -24.77 -16.78 20.81
N GLY A 85 -25.24 -15.63 20.32
CA GLY A 85 -25.90 -14.60 21.12
C GLY A 85 -24.95 -13.57 21.74
N SER A 86 -23.63 -13.77 21.66
CA SER A 86 -22.64 -12.78 22.14
C SER A 86 -22.75 -11.48 21.36
N ARG A 87 -22.73 -10.35 22.07
CA ARG A 87 -22.64 -9.01 21.50
C ARG A 87 -21.18 -8.66 21.24
N VAL A 88 -20.82 -8.46 19.98
CA VAL A 88 -19.44 -8.21 19.55
C VAL A 88 -19.35 -6.95 18.68
N PHE A 89 -18.18 -6.33 18.67
CA PHE A 89 -17.78 -5.33 17.68
C PHE A 89 -16.43 -5.73 17.09
N GLY A 90 -16.14 -5.27 15.87
CA GLY A 90 -14.98 -5.74 15.14
C GLY A 90 -14.76 -5.02 13.83
N ALA A 91 -13.78 -5.52 13.08
CA ALA A 91 -13.57 -5.10 11.71
C ALA A 91 -13.46 -6.30 10.76
N THR A 92 -14.15 -6.23 9.63
CA THR A 92 -14.10 -7.19 8.53
C THR A 92 -14.60 -6.51 7.26
N GLN A 93 -14.10 -6.93 6.10
CA GLN A 93 -14.68 -6.47 4.84
C GLN A 93 -16.10 -7.02 4.71
N GLY A 94 -17.05 -6.15 4.34
CA GLY A 94 -18.46 -6.53 4.16
C GLY A 94 -19.38 -6.06 5.29
N ALA A 95 -18.97 -5.08 6.10
CA ALA A 95 -19.78 -4.57 7.19
C ALA A 95 -21.05 -3.81 6.74
N TYR A 96 -21.13 -3.32 5.50
CA TYR A 96 -22.35 -2.74 4.93
C TYR A 96 -23.32 -3.81 4.44
N ALA A 97 -23.70 -4.71 5.35
CA ALA A 97 -24.67 -5.77 5.13
C ALA A 97 -25.42 -6.10 6.42
N THR A 98 -26.49 -6.89 6.31
CA THR A 98 -27.23 -7.42 7.47
C THR A 98 -26.48 -8.57 8.15
N LYS A 99 -25.58 -9.25 7.43
CA LYS A 99 -24.73 -10.32 7.97
C LYS A 99 -23.31 -10.19 7.44
N ALA A 100 -22.33 -10.56 8.25
CA ALA A 100 -20.92 -10.57 7.85
C ALA A 100 -20.19 -11.74 8.52
N THR A 101 -19.06 -12.16 7.95
CA THR A 101 -18.15 -13.12 8.58
C THR A 101 -16.94 -12.41 9.16
N ALA A 102 -16.49 -12.84 10.34
CA ALA A 102 -15.34 -12.25 11.01
C ALA A 102 -14.50 -13.30 11.74
N ARG A 103 -13.18 -13.10 11.72
CA ARG A 103 -12.21 -13.89 12.48
C ARG A 103 -12.28 -13.53 13.96
N GLU A 104 -12.01 -14.50 14.84
CA GLU A 104 -11.99 -14.27 16.29
C GLU A 104 -11.07 -13.13 16.74
N SER A 105 -9.89 -13.03 16.11
CA SER A 105 -8.89 -12.00 16.38
C SER A 105 -9.33 -10.59 15.99
N MET A 106 -10.34 -10.49 15.13
CA MET A 106 -10.87 -9.23 14.62
C MET A 106 -12.14 -8.79 15.36
N MET A 107 -12.40 -9.37 16.53
CA MET A 107 -13.59 -9.08 17.34
C MET A 107 -13.26 -8.92 18.83
N LEU A 108 -14.03 -8.05 19.46
CA LEU A 108 -14.06 -7.82 20.90
C LEU A 108 -15.52 -7.81 21.39
N PRO A 109 -15.78 -8.10 22.68
CA PRO A 109 -17.13 -7.99 23.22
C PRO A 109 -17.55 -6.52 23.27
N VAL A 110 -18.82 -6.23 22.96
CA VAL A 110 -19.39 -4.89 23.16
C VAL A 110 -19.26 -4.52 24.65
N PRO A 111 -18.71 -3.33 24.99
CA PRO A 111 -18.57 -2.93 26.38
C PRO A 111 -19.91 -2.94 27.13
N LYS A 112 -19.88 -3.31 28.41
CA LYS A 112 -21.08 -3.40 29.23
C LYS A 112 -21.81 -2.05 29.26
N GLY A 113 -23.09 -2.06 28.93
CA GLY A 113 -23.94 -0.86 28.92
C GLY A 113 -23.90 -0.06 27.62
N TRP A 114 -22.99 -0.36 26.70
CA TRP A 114 -22.93 0.32 25.40
C TRP A 114 -23.96 -0.25 24.42
N THR A 115 -24.45 0.61 23.54
CA THR A 115 -25.21 0.27 22.34
C THR A 115 -24.28 -0.31 21.27
N PHE A 116 -24.85 -0.88 20.19
CA PHE A 116 -24.03 -1.32 19.06
C PHE A 116 -23.41 -0.15 18.33
N GLN A 117 -24.09 0.99 18.26
CA GLN A 117 -23.62 2.15 17.54
C GLN A 117 -22.41 2.79 18.22
N GLU A 118 -22.43 2.91 19.56
CA GLU A 118 -21.27 3.37 20.33
C GLU A 118 -20.04 2.48 20.14
N ALA A 119 -20.24 1.17 19.95
CA ALA A 119 -19.17 0.19 19.79
C ALA A 119 -18.67 0.05 18.34
N ALA A 120 -19.52 0.28 17.34
CA ALA A 120 -19.22 0.01 15.94
C ALA A 120 -18.00 0.77 15.41
N GLY A 121 -17.79 2.02 15.83
CA GLY A 121 -16.66 2.84 15.38
C GLY A 121 -15.37 2.68 16.19
N LEU A 122 -15.34 1.76 17.16
CA LEU A 122 -14.29 1.67 18.16
C LEU A 122 -13.03 0.93 17.67
N PHE A 123 -13.20 -0.05 16.78
CA PHE A 123 -12.16 -1.03 16.42
C PHE A 123 -10.94 -0.38 15.75
N VAL A 124 -11.14 0.65 14.94
CA VAL A 124 -10.05 1.38 14.28
C VAL A 124 -9.64 2.62 15.07
N THR A 125 -10.59 3.37 15.63
CA THR A 125 -10.28 4.70 16.20
C THR A 125 -9.52 4.65 17.51
N ALA A 126 -10.04 3.93 18.49
CA ALA A 126 -9.46 3.88 19.82
C ALA A 126 -8.01 3.39 19.79
N PRO A 127 -7.68 2.29 19.11
CA PRO A 127 -6.30 1.81 19.12
C PRO A 127 -5.36 2.62 18.25
N THR A 128 -5.83 3.28 17.19
CA THR A 128 -5.00 4.26 16.47
C THR A 128 -4.57 5.39 17.42
N SER A 129 -5.49 5.94 18.21
CA SER A 129 -5.18 7.03 19.14
C SER A 129 -4.39 6.58 20.36
N TYR A 130 -4.74 5.41 20.94
CA TYR A 130 -4.02 4.84 22.08
C TYR A 130 -2.60 4.42 21.69
N GLY A 131 -2.42 3.71 20.58
CA GLY A 131 -1.10 3.33 20.07
C GLY A 131 -0.24 4.56 19.78
N ALA A 132 -0.81 5.62 19.20
CA ALA A 132 -0.08 6.84 18.92
C ALA A 132 0.39 7.50 20.22
N LEU A 133 -0.53 7.80 21.13
CA LEU A 133 -0.23 8.60 22.32
C LEU A 133 0.52 7.81 23.39
N VAL A 134 0.15 6.56 23.63
CA VAL A 134 0.71 5.77 24.75
C VAL A 134 1.95 5.00 24.29
N VAL A 135 1.86 4.25 23.19
CA VAL A 135 2.97 3.38 22.76
C VAL A 135 4.08 4.18 22.08
N ARG A 136 3.71 5.02 21.11
CA ARG A 136 4.70 5.77 20.30
C ARG A 136 5.10 7.09 20.96
N ALA A 137 4.14 7.78 21.57
CA ALA A 137 4.34 9.08 22.20
C ALA A 137 4.49 9.05 23.72
N GLY A 138 4.37 7.90 24.40
CA GLY A 138 4.61 7.81 25.84
C GLY A 138 3.99 8.95 26.66
N VAL A 139 2.74 9.32 26.35
CA VAL A 139 2.02 10.43 26.99
C VAL A 139 1.97 10.21 28.50
N LYS A 140 2.20 11.28 29.26
CA LYS A 140 2.21 11.24 30.73
C LYS A 140 1.52 12.46 31.33
N SER A 141 1.27 12.37 32.63
CA SER A 141 0.65 13.46 33.37
C SER A 141 1.52 14.72 33.30
N GLY A 142 0.89 15.86 33.05
CA GLY A 142 1.55 17.15 32.88
C GLY A 142 2.00 17.49 31.46
N ASP A 143 1.94 16.54 30.51
CA ASP A 143 2.17 16.84 29.10
C ASP A 143 1.08 17.78 28.56
N TYR A 144 1.47 18.67 27.65
CA TYR A 144 0.55 19.44 26.82
C TYR A 144 0.43 18.76 25.46
N VAL A 145 -0.79 18.36 25.08
CA VAL A 145 -1.09 17.63 23.84
C VAL A 145 -1.95 18.49 22.92
N LEU A 146 -1.44 18.82 21.74
CA LEU A 146 -2.22 19.42 20.66
C LEU A 146 -2.87 18.31 19.84
N VAL A 147 -4.19 18.35 19.67
CA VAL A 147 -4.92 17.40 18.82
C VAL A 147 -5.50 18.13 17.60
N HIS A 148 -5.02 17.78 16.41
CA HIS A 148 -5.58 18.28 15.17
C HIS A 148 -6.84 17.54 14.74
N ALA A 149 -7.75 18.27 14.09
CA ALA A 149 -9.10 17.78 13.74
C ALA A 149 -9.78 17.04 14.91
N ALA A 150 -9.69 17.63 16.10
CA ALA A 150 -10.03 16.98 17.37
C ALA A 150 -11.48 16.48 17.42
N ALA A 151 -12.39 17.10 16.67
CA ALA A 151 -13.78 16.67 16.59
C ALA A 151 -14.02 15.46 15.69
N GLY A 152 -13.03 14.93 14.97
CA GLY A 152 -13.17 13.70 14.16
C GLY A 152 -13.09 12.42 15.01
N GLY A 153 -13.42 11.26 14.43
CA GLY A 153 -13.44 9.98 15.15
C GLY A 153 -12.13 9.64 15.89
N VAL A 154 -10.98 9.71 15.20
CA VAL A 154 -9.65 9.49 15.82
C VAL A 154 -9.24 10.65 16.73
N GLY A 155 -9.66 11.88 16.41
CA GLY A 155 -9.40 13.07 17.21
C GLY A 155 -10.05 13.00 18.60
N LEU A 156 -11.33 12.64 18.66
CA LEU A 156 -12.05 12.50 19.94
C LEU A 156 -11.51 11.33 20.77
N ALA A 157 -11.10 10.24 20.12
CA ALA A 157 -10.38 9.17 20.80
C ALA A 157 -9.04 9.66 21.39
N ALA A 158 -8.29 10.49 20.66
CA ALA A 158 -7.02 11.06 21.11
C ALA A 158 -7.20 12.04 22.29
N VAL A 159 -8.23 12.89 22.26
CA VAL A 159 -8.59 13.77 23.39
C VAL A 159 -8.81 12.94 24.66
N GLN A 160 -9.67 11.91 24.59
CA GLN A 160 -9.98 11.08 25.75
C GLN A 160 -8.76 10.32 26.28
N VAL A 161 -7.95 9.73 25.40
CA VAL A 161 -6.72 9.02 25.79
C VAL A 161 -5.75 9.99 26.47
N ALA A 162 -5.47 11.15 25.88
CA ALA A 162 -4.55 12.13 26.48
C ALA A 162 -5.04 12.58 27.87
N LYS A 163 -6.34 12.87 28.02
CA LYS A 163 -6.94 13.24 29.30
C LYS A 163 -6.87 12.11 30.33
N ALA A 164 -7.09 10.86 29.92
CA ALA A 164 -7.02 9.70 30.80
C ALA A 164 -5.60 9.49 31.40
N PHE A 165 -4.57 9.97 30.72
CA PHE A 165 -3.17 9.95 31.16
C PHE A 165 -2.73 11.25 31.86
N GLY A 166 -3.67 12.17 32.14
CA GLY A 166 -3.42 13.38 32.92
C GLY A 166 -2.76 14.52 32.13
N ALA A 167 -2.86 14.50 30.80
CA ALA A 167 -2.38 15.60 29.97
C ALA A 167 -3.35 16.80 29.96
N THR A 168 -2.82 17.97 29.62
CA THR A 168 -3.61 19.15 29.22
C THR A 168 -3.78 19.11 27.70
N VAL A 169 -5.02 19.11 27.22
CA VAL A 169 -5.35 18.94 25.81
C VAL A 169 -5.78 20.26 25.19
N ILE A 170 -5.09 20.65 24.13
CA ILE A 170 -5.46 21.76 23.24
C ILE A 170 -6.02 21.15 21.97
N ALA A 171 -7.30 21.35 21.70
CA ALA A 171 -7.98 20.80 20.54
C ALA A 171 -8.12 21.83 19.42
N THR A 172 -7.91 21.43 18.17
CA THR A 172 -8.22 22.28 17.01
C THR A 172 -9.36 21.73 16.16
N ALA A 173 -10.24 22.62 15.69
CA ALA A 173 -11.33 22.30 14.77
C ALA A 173 -11.75 23.54 13.98
N GLY A 174 -12.47 23.36 12.86
CA GLY A 174 -12.80 24.45 11.93
C GLY A 174 -14.19 25.07 12.10
N THR A 175 -14.94 24.75 13.16
CA THR A 175 -16.25 25.37 13.45
C THR A 175 -16.49 25.44 14.95
N ALA A 176 -17.29 26.41 15.40
CA ALA A 176 -17.66 26.54 16.82
C ALA A 176 -18.28 25.25 17.39
N ARG A 177 -19.25 24.65 16.69
CA ARG A 177 -19.87 23.38 17.07
C ARG A 177 -18.84 22.27 17.30
N LYS A 178 -17.86 22.13 16.40
CA LYS A 178 -16.82 21.10 16.54
C LYS A 178 -15.86 21.38 17.70
N LEU A 179 -15.58 22.64 18.00
CA LEU A 179 -14.80 23.03 19.18
C LEU A 179 -15.54 22.67 20.47
N GLU A 180 -16.86 22.94 20.54
CA GLU A 180 -17.70 22.54 21.67
C GLU A 180 -17.75 21.02 21.86
N VAL A 181 -17.86 20.26 20.76
CA VAL A 181 -17.78 18.80 20.80
C VAL A 181 -16.44 18.36 21.39
N ALA A 182 -15.31 18.90 20.93
CA ALA A 182 -14.01 18.56 21.48
C ALA A 182 -13.90 18.86 23.00
N LYS A 183 -14.44 19.99 23.47
CA LYS A 183 -14.53 20.30 24.92
C LYS A 183 -15.36 19.27 25.66
N SER A 184 -16.51 18.88 25.12
CA SER A 184 -17.40 17.90 25.77
C SER A 184 -16.76 16.52 25.94
N PHE A 185 -15.70 16.22 25.19
CA PHE A 185 -14.89 15.00 25.29
C PHE A 185 -13.60 15.17 26.13
N GLY A 186 -13.40 16.35 26.73
CA GLY A 186 -12.35 16.60 27.71
C GLY A 186 -11.25 17.57 27.28
N ALA A 187 -11.34 18.21 26.10
CA ALA A 187 -10.34 19.22 25.73
C ALA A 187 -10.39 20.43 26.69
N ASP A 188 -9.25 20.81 27.26
CA ASP A 188 -9.14 21.93 28.19
C ASP A 188 -9.18 23.27 27.46
N HIS A 189 -8.57 23.31 26.28
CA HIS A 189 -8.55 24.47 25.41
C HIS A 189 -8.97 24.10 23.99
N VAL A 190 -9.50 25.09 23.27
CA VAL A 190 -9.89 24.94 21.87
C VAL A 190 -9.40 26.10 21.04
N VAL A 191 -8.97 25.81 19.81
CA VAL A 191 -8.44 26.80 18.87
C VAL A 191 -9.03 26.54 17.49
N ASP A 192 -9.54 27.59 16.83
CA ASP A 192 -9.96 27.50 15.44
C ASP A 192 -8.74 27.48 14.53
N TYR A 193 -8.50 26.37 13.82
CA TYR A 193 -7.32 26.27 12.94
C TYR A 193 -7.41 27.16 11.69
N ARG A 194 -8.58 27.77 11.41
CA ARG A 194 -8.75 28.73 10.31
C ARG A 194 -8.15 30.09 10.63
N ASP A 195 -7.88 30.36 11.91
CA ASP A 195 -7.03 31.49 12.30
C ASP A 195 -5.59 31.18 11.89
N GLU A 196 -4.98 31.99 11.04
CA GLU A 196 -3.62 31.77 10.56
C GLU A 196 -2.57 31.79 11.68
N ASN A 197 -2.88 32.45 12.79
CA ASN A 197 -2.03 32.57 13.99
C ASN A 197 -2.34 31.51 15.04
N TRP A 198 -3.06 30.44 14.68
CA TRP A 198 -3.35 29.34 15.60
C TRP A 198 -2.08 28.79 16.30
N PRO A 199 -0.89 28.67 15.66
CA PRO A 199 0.29 28.16 16.37
C PRO A 199 0.70 29.07 17.54
N GLU A 200 0.63 30.38 17.35
CA GLU A 200 0.93 31.38 18.38
C GLU A 200 -0.11 31.34 19.51
N ILE A 201 -1.39 31.15 19.18
CA ILE A 201 -2.46 30.92 20.18
C ILE A 201 -2.16 29.67 21.00
N VAL A 202 -1.84 28.55 20.34
CA VAL A 202 -1.46 27.30 21.01
C VAL A 202 -0.28 27.52 21.96
N LYS A 203 0.78 28.22 21.53
CA LYS A 203 1.91 28.53 22.41
C LYS A 203 1.48 29.32 23.64
N LYS A 204 0.65 30.37 23.48
CA LYS A 204 0.17 31.21 24.60
C LYS A 204 -0.63 30.44 25.63
N LEU A 205 -1.29 29.34 25.24
CA LEU A 205 -2.01 28.45 26.14
C LEU A 205 -1.10 27.52 26.95
N THR A 206 0.19 27.45 26.61
CA THR A 206 1.16 26.63 27.35
C THR A 206 1.97 27.48 28.34
N PRO A 207 2.47 26.88 29.44
CA PRO A 207 3.24 27.60 30.46
C PRO A 207 4.43 28.34 29.85
N LYS A 208 4.51 29.65 30.11
CA LYS A 208 5.56 30.55 29.60
C LYS A 208 5.71 30.52 28.07
N GLY A 209 4.69 30.13 27.31
CA GLY A 209 4.77 30.07 25.86
C GLY A 209 5.64 28.94 25.31
N LYS A 210 5.95 27.90 26.13
CA LYS A 210 6.92 26.85 25.78
C LYS A 210 6.55 26.05 24.53
N GLY A 211 5.26 25.91 24.24
CA GLY A 211 4.72 25.02 23.22
C GLY A 211 4.23 23.68 23.79
N VAL A 212 3.65 22.84 22.93
CA VAL A 212 3.11 21.54 23.32
C VAL A 212 4.19 20.45 23.29
N ASP A 213 4.07 19.49 24.21
CA ASP A 213 5.01 18.37 24.33
C ASP A 213 4.72 17.29 23.27
N ILE A 214 3.44 17.11 22.90
CA ILE A 214 2.99 16.16 21.88
C ILE A 214 2.00 16.83 20.93
N VAL A 215 2.12 16.56 19.64
CA VAL A 215 1.13 16.89 18.61
C VAL A 215 0.57 15.59 18.04
N TYR A 216 -0.75 15.46 18.01
CA TYR A 216 -1.47 14.38 17.35
C TYR A 216 -2.06 14.90 16.03
N ASP A 217 -1.54 14.42 14.90
CA ASP A 217 -1.83 14.98 13.58
C ASP A 217 -2.40 13.93 12.60
N PRO A 218 -3.73 13.87 12.44
CA PRO A 218 -4.40 13.03 11.44
C PRO A 218 -4.64 13.75 10.10
N VAL A 219 -4.18 14.99 9.93
CA VAL A 219 -4.52 15.83 8.78
C VAL A 219 -3.34 16.11 7.86
N GLY A 220 -2.13 16.23 8.40
CA GLY A 220 -0.95 16.77 7.71
C GLY A 220 -0.86 18.28 7.91
N MET A 221 -0.54 18.70 9.14
CA MET A 221 -0.18 20.07 9.54
C MET A 221 1.16 20.10 10.29
N VAL A 222 2.07 19.20 9.97
CA VAL A 222 3.35 18.95 10.63
C VAL A 222 4.23 20.20 10.62
N ASP A 223 4.43 20.85 9.47
CA ASP A 223 5.31 22.02 9.39
C ASP A 223 4.81 23.19 10.25
N LYS A 224 3.50 23.46 10.23
CA LYS A 224 2.91 24.50 11.09
C LYS A 224 3.00 24.11 12.57
N SER A 225 2.76 22.85 12.89
CA SER A 225 2.87 22.33 14.26
C SER A 225 4.26 22.53 14.86
N THR A 226 5.34 22.40 14.06
CA THR A 226 6.71 22.67 14.56
C THR A 226 6.88 24.07 15.17
N LYS A 227 6.06 25.05 14.78
CA LYS A 227 6.12 26.41 15.34
C LYS A 227 5.66 26.46 16.80
N CYS A 228 4.69 25.62 17.17
CA CYS A 228 4.12 25.53 18.51
C CYS A 228 4.51 24.28 19.31
N THR A 229 5.34 23.39 18.76
CA THR A 229 5.94 22.28 19.51
C THR A 229 7.09 22.79 20.41
N ALA A 230 7.16 22.26 21.63
CA ALA A 230 8.22 22.53 22.60
C ALA A 230 9.54 21.85 22.23
N TRP A 231 10.63 22.23 22.92
CA TRP A 231 11.91 21.51 22.85
C TRP A 231 11.72 20.04 23.27
N ASN A 232 12.33 19.10 22.54
CA ASN A 232 12.15 17.65 22.70
C ASN A 232 10.71 17.14 22.44
N GLY A 233 9.84 17.95 21.84
CA GLY A 233 8.46 17.55 21.58
C GLY A 233 8.34 16.50 20.47
N ARG A 234 7.20 15.82 20.40
CA ARG A 234 6.92 14.76 19.41
C ARG A 234 5.70 15.11 18.57
N ILE A 235 5.84 15.01 17.25
CA ILE A 235 4.72 15.16 16.31
C ILE A 235 4.37 13.78 15.78
N LEU A 236 3.17 13.32 16.12
CA LEU A 236 2.61 12.04 15.73
C LEU A 236 1.89 12.21 14.40
N ILE A 237 2.42 11.57 13.36
CA ILE A 237 1.86 11.58 12.01
C ILE A 237 0.93 10.36 11.90
N VAL A 238 -0.37 10.63 11.97
CA VAL A 238 -1.44 9.61 12.00
C VAL A 238 -2.06 9.43 10.63
N GLY A 239 -2.15 10.50 9.85
CA GLY A 239 -2.72 10.47 8.50
C GLY A 239 -2.67 11.82 7.79
N PHE A 240 -3.06 11.80 6.53
CA PHE A 240 -3.09 12.99 5.67
C PHE A 240 -4.53 13.27 5.24
N ALA A 241 -5.47 13.36 6.19
CA ALA A 241 -6.87 13.55 5.87
C ALA A 241 -7.15 14.84 5.06
N ALA A 242 -6.24 15.82 5.06
CA ALA A 242 -6.29 16.99 4.19
C ALA A 242 -6.04 16.68 2.69
N GLY A 243 -5.47 15.52 2.37
CA GLY A 243 -5.22 15.03 1.01
C GLY A 243 -3.84 15.40 0.42
N LYS A 244 -3.01 16.15 1.16
CA LYS A 244 -1.68 16.58 0.70
C LYS A 244 -0.60 16.08 1.66
N ILE A 245 0.43 15.43 1.11
CA ILE A 245 1.66 15.11 1.84
C ILE A 245 2.50 16.39 1.94
N GLU A 246 2.82 16.80 3.16
CA GLU A 246 3.49 18.09 3.41
C GLU A 246 5.00 18.05 3.21
N LYS A 247 5.56 19.20 2.83
CA LYS A 247 7.00 19.48 2.91
C LYS A 247 7.29 20.12 4.26
N VAL A 248 8.18 19.53 5.05
CA VAL A 248 8.53 20.00 6.40
C VAL A 248 9.88 20.69 6.37
N ALA A 249 9.97 21.87 6.99
CA ALA A 249 11.23 22.58 7.14
C ALA A 249 12.09 21.90 8.23
N MET A 250 12.96 20.97 7.82
CA MET A 250 13.74 20.12 8.75
C MET A 250 14.67 20.89 9.69
N ASN A 251 15.06 22.12 9.35
CA ASN A 251 15.81 22.98 10.27
C ASN A 251 15.00 23.26 11.56
N LYS A 252 13.68 23.38 11.50
CA LYS A 252 12.84 23.58 12.70
C LYS A 252 12.82 22.33 13.59
N VAL A 253 12.87 21.15 12.97
CA VAL A 253 12.95 19.87 13.66
C VAL A 253 14.28 19.78 14.41
N LEU A 254 15.39 20.07 13.72
CA LEU A 254 16.74 20.12 14.29
C LEU A 254 16.84 21.12 15.46
N LEU A 255 16.41 22.37 15.25
CA LEU A 255 16.60 23.47 16.22
C LEU A 255 15.79 23.31 17.51
N LYS A 256 14.78 22.43 17.53
CA LYS A 256 13.97 22.14 18.71
C LYS A 256 14.09 20.70 19.21
N ASN A 257 14.98 19.92 18.59
CA ASN A 257 15.11 18.48 18.82
C ASN A 257 13.76 17.74 18.76
N ILE A 258 12.93 18.09 17.77
CA ILE A 258 11.59 17.50 17.61
C ILE A 258 11.72 16.10 17.02
N SER A 259 10.94 15.15 17.54
CA SER A 259 10.77 13.84 16.92
C SER A 259 9.55 13.81 16.02
N LEU A 260 9.70 13.39 14.77
CA LEU A 260 8.59 13.07 13.88
C LEU A 260 8.32 11.57 13.94
N VAL A 261 7.11 11.16 14.34
CA VAL A 261 6.81 9.77 14.67
C VAL A 261 5.56 9.32 13.90
N GLY A 262 5.75 8.41 12.94
CA GLY A 262 4.63 7.78 12.24
C GLY A 262 3.90 6.73 13.09
N ILE A 263 2.61 6.55 12.83
CA ILE A 263 1.82 5.40 13.26
C ILE A 263 0.98 4.84 12.11
N HIS A 264 1.11 3.54 11.86
CA HIS A 264 0.29 2.81 10.92
C HIS A 264 -0.40 1.65 11.66
N TRP A 265 -1.51 1.95 12.33
CA TRP A 265 -2.15 1.01 13.26
C TRP A 265 -2.45 -0.36 12.64
N GLY A 266 -2.98 -0.39 11.41
CA GLY A 266 -3.30 -1.64 10.71
C GLY A 266 -2.11 -2.60 10.52
N GLN A 267 -0.87 -2.10 10.55
CA GLN A 267 0.32 -2.93 10.37
C GLN A 267 0.83 -3.56 11.67
N TYR A 268 0.31 -3.15 12.84
CA TYR A 268 0.66 -3.78 14.12
C TYR A 268 0.18 -5.23 14.21
N SER A 269 -0.92 -5.59 13.56
CA SER A 269 -1.37 -6.99 13.51
C SER A 269 -0.44 -7.92 12.72
N VAL A 270 0.47 -7.35 11.91
CA VAL A 270 1.49 -8.09 11.15
C VAL A 270 2.80 -8.09 11.91
N HIS A 271 3.35 -6.90 12.20
CA HIS A 271 4.72 -6.76 12.70
C HIS A 271 4.85 -6.85 14.23
N GLU A 272 3.80 -6.54 14.98
CA GLU A 272 3.86 -6.39 16.45
C GLU A 272 2.56 -6.87 17.13
N LYS A 273 2.17 -8.14 16.86
CA LYS A 273 0.91 -8.73 17.35
C LYS A 273 0.67 -8.56 18.85
N GLN A 274 1.73 -8.63 19.66
CA GLN A 274 1.64 -8.46 21.12
C GLN A 274 1.28 -7.03 21.53
N THR A 275 1.75 -6.04 20.77
CA THR A 275 1.39 -4.63 20.99
C THR A 275 -0.11 -4.40 20.75
N VAL A 276 -0.72 -5.13 19.81
CA VAL A 276 -2.18 -5.07 19.61
C VAL A 276 -2.95 -5.49 20.86
N VAL A 277 -2.50 -6.56 21.52
CA VAL A 277 -3.12 -7.06 22.75
C VAL A 277 -2.99 -6.05 23.88
N SER A 278 -1.79 -5.49 24.10
CA SER A 278 -1.55 -4.52 25.19
C SER A 278 -2.31 -3.21 24.99
N VAL A 279 -2.44 -2.75 23.75
CA VAL A 279 -3.25 -1.57 23.40
C VAL A 279 -4.72 -1.81 23.72
N TRP A 280 -5.29 -2.96 23.31
CA TRP A 280 -6.69 -3.27 23.61
C TRP A 280 -6.94 -3.44 25.12
N GLN A 281 -6.02 -4.05 25.86
CA GLN A 281 -6.11 -4.12 27.32
C GLN A 281 -6.17 -2.71 27.95
N GLY A 282 -5.34 -1.80 27.47
CA GLY A 282 -5.34 -0.40 27.88
C GLY A 282 -6.67 0.31 27.61
N ILE A 283 -7.20 0.17 26.39
CA ILE A 283 -8.49 0.77 26.00
C ILE A 283 -9.64 0.23 26.84
N VAL A 284 -9.72 -1.10 27.00
CA VAL A 284 -10.76 -1.75 27.82
C VAL A 284 -10.69 -1.27 29.26
N LYS A 285 -9.48 -1.09 29.81
CA LYS A 285 -9.29 -0.50 31.13
C LYS A 285 -9.84 0.93 31.21
N LEU A 286 -9.54 1.79 30.23
CA LEU A 286 -10.06 3.17 30.20
C LEU A 286 -11.59 3.20 30.12
N ILE A 287 -12.20 2.31 29.34
CA ILE A 287 -13.66 2.19 29.26
C ILE A 287 -14.24 1.74 30.60
N ALA A 288 -13.64 0.73 31.25
CA ALA A 288 -14.10 0.23 32.55
C ALA A 288 -13.98 1.30 33.67
N GLU A 289 -12.97 2.17 33.59
CA GLU A 289 -12.78 3.29 34.50
C GLU A 289 -13.66 4.52 34.17
N GLY A 290 -14.49 4.45 33.13
CA GLY A 290 -15.33 5.57 32.69
C GLY A 290 -14.56 6.74 32.07
N LYS A 291 -13.29 6.53 31.70
CA LYS A 291 -12.39 7.53 31.09
C LYS A 291 -12.46 7.56 29.56
N PHE A 292 -13.18 6.62 28.96
CA PHE A 292 -13.38 6.54 27.51
C PHE A 292 -14.83 6.16 27.20
N ARG A 293 -15.47 6.92 26.31
CA ARG A 293 -16.82 6.70 25.78
C ARG A 293 -16.83 6.69 24.25
N GLY A 294 -17.91 6.17 23.66
CA GLY A 294 -18.12 6.13 22.22
C GLY A 294 -18.04 7.51 21.57
N THR A 295 -17.58 7.54 20.32
CA THR A 295 -17.39 8.78 19.54
C THR A 295 -18.43 8.91 18.42
N GLU A 296 -19.57 8.23 18.52
CA GLU A 296 -20.64 8.25 17.51
C GLU A 296 -21.16 9.67 17.25
N PHE A 297 -21.35 10.00 15.98
CA PHE A 297 -22.01 11.21 15.51
C PHE A 297 -23.52 11.13 15.75
N THR A 298 -24.06 12.00 16.60
CA THR A 298 -25.47 11.94 17.02
C THR A 298 -26.33 13.10 16.53
N ASP A 299 -25.78 14.06 15.77
CA ASP A 299 -26.59 15.19 15.25
C ASP A 299 -27.57 14.74 14.13
N LYS A 300 -27.33 13.57 13.50
CA LYS A 300 -28.24 12.93 12.54
C LYS A 300 -28.10 11.41 12.64
N GLU A 301 -29.22 10.71 12.75
CA GLU A 301 -29.27 9.24 12.67
C GLU A 301 -29.27 8.76 11.22
N PHE A 302 -28.55 7.67 10.96
CA PHE A 302 -28.55 6.93 9.70
C PHE A 302 -29.09 5.53 9.98
N VAL A 303 -30.25 5.21 9.40
CA VAL A 303 -30.97 3.96 9.67
C VAL A 303 -31.25 3.23 8.35
N GLY A 304 -30.90 1.95 8.31
CA GLY A 304 -31.03 1.10 7.11
C GLY A 304 -29.81 1.21 6.20
N LEU A 305 -29.55 0.14 5.44
CA LEU A 305 -28.43 0.10 4.49
C LEU A 305 -28.58 1.17 3.38
N GLU A 306 -29.81 1.58 3.08
CA GLU A 306 -30.12 2.66 2.14
C GLU A 306 -29.55 4.01 2.57
N SER A 307 -29.23 4.18 3.86
CA SER A 307 -28.66 5.42 4.39
C SER A 307 -27.12 5.46 4.35
N VAL A 308 -26.45 4.37 3.96
CA VAL A 308 -24.98 4.34 3.82
C VAL A 308 -24.45 5.36 2.79
N PRO A 309 -25.04 5.55 1.60
CA PRO A 309 -24.66 6.64 0.68
C PRO A 309 -24.63 8.02 1.36
N ASP A 310 -25.67 8.35 2.11
CA ASP A 310 -25.81 9.61 2.83
C ASP A 310 -24.79 9.72 3.97
N ALA A 311 -24.56 8.62 4.69
CA ALA A 311 -23.59 8.55 5.78
C ALA A 311 -22.16 8.80 5.28
N LEU A 312 -21.77 8.13 4.20
CA LEU A 312 -20.48 8.33 3.53
C LEU A 312 -20.34 9.73 2.95
N SER A 313 -21.40 10.30 2.37
CA SER A 313 -21.39 11.67 1.85
C SER A 313 -21.26 12.72 2.97
N ALA A 314 -21.95 12.50 4.10
CA ALA A 314 -21.84 13.35 5.28
C ALA A 314 -20.41 13.31 5.87
N LEU A 315 -19.78 12.13 5.87
CA LEU A 315 -18.38 11.98 6.26
C LEU A 315 -17.43 12.69 5.28
N ALA A 316 -17.60 12.46 3.96
CA ALA A 316 -16.72 13.00 2.92
C ALA A 316 -16.77 14.53 2.84
N SER A 317 -17.94 15.13 3.03
CA SER A 317 -18.12 16.59 3.09
C SER A 317 -17.51 17.23 4.34
N ARG A 318 -17.00 16.42 5.28
CA ARG A 318 -16.48 16.85 6.59
C ARG A 318 -17.53 17.63 7.40
N GLY A 319 -18.82 17.41 7.15
CA GLY A 319 -19.92 18.04 7.87
C GLY A 319 -20.14 17.46 9.28
N THR A 320 -19.60 16.27 9.54
CA THR A 320 -19.84 15.52 10.79
C THR A 320 -18.73 15.73 11.84
N TRP A 321 -19.03 15.32 13.07
CA TRP A 321 -18.06 15.09 14.14
C TRP A 321 -18.08 13.60 14.50
N GLY A 322 -17.03 13.09 15.14
CA GLY A 322 -16.98 11.71 15.60
C GLY A 322 -17.00 10.68 14.48
N LYS A 323 -17.62 9.54 14.77
CA LYS A 323 -17.81 8.40 13.90
C LYS A 323 -19.24 8.36 13.37
N VAL A 324 -19.39 8.41 12.06
CA VAL A 324 -20.70 8.28 11.43
C VAL A 324 -21.04 6.79 11.35
N VAL A 325 -22.12 6.40 12.01
CA VAL A 325 -22.55 5.00 12.14
C VAL A 325 -23.93 4.84 11.52
N VAL A 326 -24.10 3.74 10.78
CA VAL A 326 -25.37 3.32 10.21
C VAL A 326 -25.95 2.21 11.08
N LYS A 327 -27.17 2.43 11.60
CA LYS A 327 -27.95 1.40 12.27
C LYS A 327 -28.54 0.46 11.23
N VAL A 328 -28.41 -0.84 11.44
CA VAL A 328 -28.92 -1.88 10.53
C VAL A 328 -30.07 -2.63 11.24
N PRO A 329 -31.34 -2.29 10.97
CA PRO A 329 -32.49 -2.97 11.56
C PRO A 329 -32.59 -4.42 11.06
N GLN A 330 -33.03 -5.33 11.94
CA GLN A 330 -33.26 -6.74 11.59
C GLN A 330 -34.72 -7.00 11.17
N ASP A 331 -35.65 -6.19 11.67
CA ASP A 331 -37.09 -6.31 11.39
C ASP A 331 -37.42 -5.38 10.21
N TRP A 332 -37.46 -5.91 8.98
CA TRP A 332 -37.67 -5.07 7.80
C TRP A 332 -39.13 -4.63 7.66
N GLN A 333 -39.49 -3.53 8.32
CA GLN A 333 -40.47 -2.58 7.76
C GLN A 333 -39.69 -1.42 7.15
N SER A 334 -39.53 -1.47 5.82
CA SER A 334 -39.10 -0.36 4.99
C SER A 334 -39.85 0.92 5.40
N LYS A 335 -39.14 1.89 5.98
CA LYS A 335 -39.67 3.25 6.16
C LYS A 335 -39.18 4.12 5.02
N LEU A 336 -39.89 4.09 3.89
CA LEU A 336 -39.92 5.24 3.00
C LEU A 336 -40.72 6.37 3.69
N PRO A 337 -40.27 7.64 3.69
CA PRO A 337 -41.08 8.74 4.15
C PRO A 337 -42.16 9.04 3.10
N THR A 338 -43.39 8.58 3.34
CA THR A 338 -44.58 9.08 2.64
C THR A 338 -45.36 10.02 3.56
N ALA A 339 -45.80 11.13 2.99
CA ALA A 339 -46.51 12.20 3.67
C ALA A 339 -47.90 11.77 4.19
N LYS A 340 -48.24 12.26 5.40
CA LYS A 340 -49.58 12.46 6.02
C LYS A 340 -50.58 11.28 6.04
N LEU A 341 -51.03 10.90 7.26
CA LEU A 341 -52.38 11.16 7.83
C LEU A 341 -52.67 10.22 9.02
N PHE A 342 -53.26 10.81 10.07
CA PHE A 342 -53.96 10.27 11.24
C PHE A 342 -54.11 8.74 11.43
N SER A 343 -53.77 8.24 12.63
CA SER A 343 -54.78 7.81 13.62
C SER A 343 -54.16 7.43 14.98
N SER A 344 -54.99 7.55 16.00
CA SER A 344 -54.76 7.48 17.43
C SER A 344 -54.72 6.06 18.01
N SER A 345 -54.10 5.96 19.21
CA SER A 345 -54.36 4.96 20.28
C SER A 345 -53.78 3.55 20.03
N ILE A 346 -53.18 2.76 20.95
CA ILE A 346 -53.44 2.43 22.36
C ILE A 346 -52.17 1.78 23.01
N ARG A 347 -51.91 2.10 24.29
CA ARG A 347 -51.29 1.39 25.46
C ARG A 347 -50.22 0.29 25.26
N ARG A 348 -49.04 0.30 25.91
CA ARG A 348 -48.63 0.26 27.35
C ARG A 348 -48.56 -1.18 27.97
N THR A 349 -47.35 -1.51 28.45
CA THR A 349 -46.95 -2.31 29.64
C THR A 349 -46.57 -3.80 29.50
N LEU A 350 -45.35 -4.14 29.99
CA LEU A 350 -44.95 -5.18 30.99
C LEU A 350 -43.43 -5.48 30.76
N ARG A 351 -42.43 -5.20 31.63
CA ARG A 351 -42.11 -5.63 33.02
C ARG A 351 -42.46 -7.11 33.27
N SER A 352 -41.64 -7.98 33.86
CA SER A 352 -40.31 -8.01 34.48
C SER A 352 -40.10 -9.46 34.99
N SER A 353 -38.93 -9.73 35.61
CA SER A 353 -38.60 -10.87 36.51
C SER A 353 -38.07 -12.14 35.84
N ALA A 354 -37.10 -12.89 36.38
CA ALA A 354 -36.16 -12.72 37.49
C ALA A 354 -35.17 -13.93 37.49
N THR A 355 -33.99 -13.75 38.09
CA THR A 355 -33.19 -14.70 38.94
C THR A 355 -33.02 -16.16 38.48
N GLY A 356 -31.85 -16.80 38.50
CA GLY A 356 -30.53 -16.60 39.12
C GLY A 356 -29.86 -17.99 39.23
N LEU A 357 -28.54 -18.11 39.36
CA LEU A 357 -27.88 -19.17 40.16
C LEU A 357 -26.37 -18.92 40.32
N SER A 358 -25.82 -19.61 41.32
CA SER A 358 -24.68 -19.36 42.20
C SER A 358 -23.26 -19.65 41.68
N VAL A 359 -22.32 -19.13 42.49
CA VAL A 359 -20.86 -19.23 42.51
C VAL A 359 -20.35 -20.53 43.17
N ALA A 360 -19.33 -21.16 42.56
CA ALA A 360 -18.21 -21.96 43.14
C ALA A 360 -17.61 -22.80 41.98
N ALA A 361 -16.32 -23.03 41.78
CA ALA A 361 -15.20 -23.11 42.68
C ALA A 361 -13.88 -22.75 41.95
N ALA A 362 -12.95 -22.16 42.70
CA ALA A 362 -11.56 -21.96 42.33
C ALA A 362 -10.67 -23.04 42.98
N ALA A 363 -9.46 -23.19 42.43
CA ALA A 363 -8.33 -23.99 42.89
C ALA A 363 -8.32 -25.47 42.52
N THR A 364 -7.56 -25.86 41.50
CA THR A 364 -6.29 -26.61 41.64
C THR A 364 -5.68 -26.91 40.26
N LEU A 365 -4.38 -27.24 40.26
CA LEU A 365 -3.54 -27.77 39.17
C LEU A 365 -2.71 -26.75 38.37
N SER A 366 -1.74 -26.18 39.10
CA SER A 366 -0.37 -26.00 38.61
C SER A 366 0.30 -27.37 38.43
N LYS A 367 1.27 -27.43 37.50
CA LYS A 367 2.12 -28.57 37.06
C LYS A 367 1.58 -29.40 35.90
N LYS A 368 1.90 -28.97 34.68
CA LYS A 368 2.49 -29.80 33.60
C LYS A 368 2.99 -28.91 32.46
N ASN A 369 4.07 -28.18 32.70
CA ASN A 369 4.95 -27.66 31.66
C ASN A 369 6.06 -28.70 31.46
N SER A 370 5.94 -29.54 30.43
CA SER A 370 7.06 -30.21 29.75
C SER A 370 6.46 -31.27 28.82
N THR A 371 6.00 -30.82 27.64
CA THR A 371 5.73 -31.64 26.43
C THR A 371 5.21 -30.82 25.23
N TYR A 372 5.03 -29.50 25.36
CA TYR A 372 4.52 -28.63 24.29
C TYR A 372 5.54 -28.20 23.22
N HIS A 373 6.67 -28.91 23.07
CA HIS A 373 7.68 -28.56 22.06
C HIS A 373 7.68 -29.43 20.80
N THR A 374 6.74 -30.36 20.63
CA THR A 374 6.76 -31.29 19.48
C THR A 374 5.46 -31.37 18.67
N GLU A 375 4.39 -30.67 19.04
CA GLU A 375 3.11 -30.67 18.30
C GLU A 375 2.60 -29.25 17.96
N LEU A 376 3.48 -28.42 17.37
CA LEU A 376 3.14 -27.07 16.88
C LEU A 376 3.45 -26.90 15.38
N GLN A 377 3.62 -28.00 14.63
CA GLN A 377 4.05 -27.96 13.22
C GLN A 377 2.99 -28.33 12.17
N SER A 378 1.70 -28.46 12.52
CA SER A 378 0.68 -28.65 11.49
C SER A 378 -0.63 -27.95 11.84
N LEU A 379 -1.03 -26.97 11.00
CA LEU A 379 -2.32 -26.24 10.85
C LEU A 379 -2.07 -24.70 10.82
N GLY A 380 -2.07 -23.99 9.68
CA GLY A 380 -2.31 -24.35 8.29
C GLY A 380 -1.81 -23.24 7.35
N SER A 381 -0.77 -23.57 6.58
CA SER A 381 -0.30 -22.86 5.38
C SER A 381 -1.30 -23.10 4.24
N ARG A 382 -1.66 -22.07 3.47
CA ARG A 382 -2.42 -22.27 2.22
C ARG A 382 -1.41 -22.47 1.08
N LYS A 383 -0.83 -23.66 1.01
CA LYS A 383 -0.05 -24.09 -0.15
C LYS A 383 -0.95 -24.00 -1.40
N MET A 384 -0.50 -23.25 -2.39
CA MET A 384 -1.20 -23.05 -3.66
C MET A 384 -0.38 -23.73 -4.75
N HIS A 385 -1.06 -24.36 -5.69
CA HIS A 385 -0.45 -24.94 -6.88
C HIS A 385 -1.04 -24.26 -8.11
N ASN A 386 -0.19 -23.82 -9.04
CA ASN A 386 -0.59 -23.12 -10.26
C ASN A 386 0.10 -23.75 -11.47
N LYS A 387 -0.59 -23.82 -12.62
CA LYS A 387 0.04 -24.32 -13.86
C LYS A 387 1.21 -23.42 -14.29
N VAL A 388 1.01 -22.11 -14.22
CA VAL A 388 2.04 -21.14 -14.59
C VAL A 388 2.04 -19.94 -13.64
N VAL A 389 3.24 -19.57 -13.20
CA VAL A 389 3.49 -18.37 -12.40
C VAL A 389 4.41 -17.42 -13.15
N ILE A 390 4.02 -16.15 -13.20
CA ILE A 390 4.78 -15.06 -13.80
C ILE A 390 5.35 -14.21 -12.67
N ILE A 391 6.66 -13.99 -12.67
CA ILE A 391 7.35 -13.21 -11.63
C ILE A 391 7.85 -11.91 -12.24
N GLY A 392 7.22 -10.80 -11.86
CA GLY A 392 7.48 -9.46 -12.39
C GLY A 392 6.21 -8.77 -12.88
N SER A 393 6.30 -7.46 -13.14
CA SER A 393 5.15 -6.61 -13.52
C SER A 393 5.46 -5.63 -14.65
N GLY A 394 6.56 -5.80 -15.37
CA GLY A 394 6.84 -4.98 -16.55
C GLY A 394 6.00 -5.37 -17.78
N PRO A 395 6.21 -4.73 -18.93
CA PRO A 395 5.51 -5.04 -20.19
C PRO A 395 5.57 -6.53 -20.59
N ALA A 396 6.72 -7.18 -20.32
CA ALA A 396 6.89 -8.62 -20.58
C ALA A 396 5.92 -9.46 -19.75
N ALA A 397 5.82 -9.19 -18.44
CA ALA A 397 4.99 -9.97 -17.53
C ALA A 397 3.50 -9.83 -17.87
N HIS A 398 3.03 -8.60 -18.07
CA HIS A 398 1.63 -8.36 -18.42
C HIS A 398 1.25 -8.91 -19.79
N THR A 399 2.15 -8.82 -20.78
CA THR A 399 1.90 -9.44 -22.09
C THR A 399 1.81 -10.96 -21.97
N ALA A 400 2.73 -11.59 -21.22
CA ALA A 400 2.67 -13.03 -20.98
C ALA A 400 1.35 -13.44 -20.29
N ALA A 401 0.94 -12.69 -19.28
CA ALA A 401 -0.30 -12.91 -18.54
C ALA A 401 -1.54 -12.80 -19.44
N ILE A 402 -1.61 -11.80 -20.31
CA ILE A 402 -2.73 -11.62 -21.25
C ILE A 402 -2.88 -12.84 -22.15
N TYR A 403 -1.78 -13.35 -22.71
CA TYR A 403 -1.83 -14.51 -23.61
C TYR A 403 -2.22 -15.79 -22.87
N LEU A 404 -1.58 -16.09 -21.73
CA LEU A 404 -1.87 -17.29 -20.93
C LEU A 404 -3.29 -17.27 -20.36
N ALA A 405 -3.80 -16.11 -19.96
CA ALA A 405 -5.16 -15.97 -19.46
C ALA A 405 -6.19 -16.21 -20.56
N ARG A 406 -5.93 -15.72 -21.78
CA ARG A 406 -6.77 -16.00 -22.96
C ARG A 406 -6.72 -17.46 -23.42
N ALA A 407 -5.65 -18.18 -23.09
CA ALA A 407 -5.52 -19.61 -23.26
C ALA A 407 -6.17 -20.43 -22.11
N GLU A 408 -6.92 -19.79 -21.21
CA GLU A 408 -7.61 -20.42 -20.07
C GLU A 408 -6.67 -21.16 -19.09
N LEU A 409 -5.36 -20.81 -19.08
CA LEU A 409 -4.36 -21.41 -18.19
C LEU A 409 -4.34 -20.77 -16.79
N LYS A 410 -5.18 -19.77 -16.54
CA LYS A 410 -5.36 -19.07 -15.26
C LYS A 410 -4.01 -18.66 -14.62
N PRO A 411 -3.19 -17.85 -15.32
CA PRO A 411 -1.87 -17.48 -14.83
C PRO A 411 -1.96 -16.70 -13.52
N VAL A 412 -0.99 -16.94 -12.63
CA VAL A 412 -0.77 -16.10 -11.45
C VAL A 412 0.43 -15.20 -11.71
N LEU A 413 0.26 -13.89 -11.59
CA LEU A 413 1.32 -12.91 -11.76
C LEU A 413 1.65 -12.26 -10.41
N TYR A 414 2.90 -12.33 -9.99
CA TYR A 414 3.41 -11.61 -8.80
C TYR A 414 4.00 -10.28 -9.22
N GLU A 415 3.30 -9.19 -8.89
CA GLU A 415 3.67 -7.85 -9.37
C GLU A 415 4.76 -7.16 -8.54
N GLY A 416 5.06 -7.70 -7.35
CA GLY A 416 6.05 -7.19 -6.42
C GLY A 416 5.54 -6.04 -5.55
N PHE A 417 5.95 -6.02 -4.27
CA PHE A 417 5.74 -4.86 -3.40
C PHE A 417 7.02 -4.05 -3.31
N MET A 418 7.16 -3.03 -4.17
CA MET A 418 8.40 -2.25 -4.32
C MET A 418 9.63 -3.14 -4.61
N ALA A 419 9.43 -4.26 -5.33
CA ALA A 419 10.49 -5.20 -5.67
C ALA A 419 11.62 -4.48 -6.44
N ASN A 420 12.87 -4.71 -6.03
CA ASN A 420 14.04 -4.02 -6.56
C ASN A 420 13.98 -2.48 -6.46
N GLY A 421 13.17 -1.94 -5.54
CA GLY A 421 12.97 -0.49 -5.38
C GLY A 421 12.08 0.15 -6.44
N ILE A 422 11.36 -0.65 -7.23
CA ILE A 422 10.49 -0.19 -8.32
C ILE A 422 9.05 -0.62 -8.03
N ALA A 423 8.10 0.29 -8.27
CA ALA A 423 6.67 0.00 -8.09
C ALA A 423 6.17 -1.05 -9.10
N ALA A 424 5.03 -1.67 -8.80
CA ALA A 424 4.33 -2.55 -9.73
C ALA A 424 4.07 -1.83 -11.06
N GLY A 425 4.42 -2.48 -12.17
CA GLY A 425 4.50 -1.86 -13.50
C GLY A 425 5.94 -1.76 -14.04
N GLY A 426 6.95 -1.95 -13.18
CA GLY A 426 8.35 -1.95 -13.58
C GLY A 426 8.90 -0.57 -13.95
N GLN A 427 10.01 -0.53 -14.71
CA GLN A 427 10.78 0.70 -14.96
C GLN A 427 9.96 1.85 -15.57
N LEU A 428 8.91 1.54 -16.34
CA LEU A 428 8.02 2.55 -16.93
C LEU A 428 7.25 3.37 -15.88
N THR A 429 7.11 2.86 -14.65
CA THR A 429 6.51 3.64 -13.54
C THR A 429 7.36 4.84 -13.12
N THR A 430 8.64 4.82 -13.51
CA THR A 430 9.64 5.85 -13.20
C THR A 430 9.88 6.80 -14.37
N THR A 431 9.28 6.57 -15.53
CA THR A 431 9.35 7.51 -16.67
C THR A 431 8.11 8.38 -16.74
N THR A 432 8.22 9.46 -17.52
CA THR A 432 7.10 10.36 -17.82
C THR A 432 6.40 9.93 -19.10
N ASP A 433 6.82 10.43 -20.26
CA ASP A 433 6.16 10.18 -21.55
C ASP A 433 6.82 9.03 -22.33
N VAL A 434 5.99 8.18 -22.94
CA VAL A 434 6.40 7.04 -23.77
C VAL A 434 5.88 7.29 -25.18
N GLU A 435 6.77 7.74 -26.05
CA GLU A 435 6.44 8.09 -27.44
C GLU A 435 6.72 6.96 -28.45
N ASN A 436 7.45 5.93 -28.01
CA ASN A 436 7.96 4.88 -28.89
C ASN A 436 7.26 3.51 -28.69
N PHE A 437 6.17 3.46 -27.92
CA PHE A 437 5.31 2.29 -27.86
C PHE A 437 4.20 2.38 -28.92
N PRO A 438 4.19 1.50 -29.93
CA PRO A 438 3.22 1.58 -31.03
C PRO A 438 1.78 1.42 -30.54
N GLY A 439 0.86 2.17 -31.14
CA GLY A 439 -0.55 2.24 -30.71
C GLY A 439 -0.93 3.55 -30.01
N PHE A 440 0.06 4.35 -29.60
CA PHE A 440 -0.13 5.64 -28.92
C PHE A 440 0.49 6.79 -29.74
N PRO A 441 -0.15 7.22 -30.85
CA PRO A 441 0.42 8.23 -31.76
C PRO A 441 0.58 9.64 -31.13
N LYS A 442 0.04 9.85 -29.93
CA LYS A 442 0.15 11.10 -29.17
C LYS A 442 1.07 10.99 -27.95
N GLY A 443 1.82 9.89 -27.82
CA GLY A 443 2.48 9.54 -26.57
C GLY A 443 1.49 9.00 -25.53
N ILE A 444 2.03 8.44 -24.46
CA ILE A 444 1.29 7.95 -23.29
C ILE A 444 2.21 8.01 -22.06
N MET A 445 1.65 8.38 -20.91
CA MET A 445 2.42 8.34 -19.67
C MET A 445 2.83 6.90 -19.33
N GLY A 446 4.08 6.68 -18.90
CA GLY A 446 4.59 5.34 -18.60
C GLY A 446 3.76 4.59 -17.56
N GLN A 447 3.29 5.29 -16.52
CA GLN A 447 2.36 4.75 -15.54
C GLN A 447 1.01 4.35 -16.16
N GLU A 448 0.44 5.21 -17.02
CA GLU A 448 -0.83 4.95 -17.69
C GLU A 448 -0.75 3.76 -18.63
N LEU A 449 0.36 3.61 -19.37
CA LEU A 449 0.61 2.44 -20.21
C LEU A 449 0.61 1.14 -19.38
N MET A 450 1.27 1.15 -18.23
CA MET A 450 1.33 -0.02 -17.35
C MET A 450 0.00 -0.32 -16.67
N ASP A 451 -0.76 0.70 -16.27
CA ASP A 451 -2.12 0.54 -15.75
C ASP A 451 -3.04 -0.10 -16.79
N GLN A 452 -2.94 0.31 -18.07
CA GLN A 452 -3.70 -0.28 -19.17
C GLN A 452 -3.29 -1.74 -19.42
N MET A 453 -2.00 -2.07 -19.39
CA MET A 453 -1.51 -3.44 -19.51
C MET A 453 -2.00 -4.32 -18.35
N ARG A 454 -1.93 -3.82 -17.11
CA ARG A 454 -2.42 -4.49 -15.91
C ARG A 454 -3.91 -4.79 -15.99
N ALA A 455 -4.72 -3.78 -16.33
CA ALA A 455 -6.16 -3.92 -16.51
C ALA A 455 -6.49 -4.94 -17.61
N GLN A 456 -5.70 -5.01 -18.68
CA GLN A 456 -5.89 -6.00 -19.74
C GLN A 456 -5.56 -7.44 -19.25
N SER A 457 -4.52 -7.63 -18.44
CA SER A 457 -4.23 -8.93 -17.82
C SER A 457 -5.39 -9.39 -16.90
N GLU A 458 -5.89 -8.51 -16.03
CA GLU A 458 -7.02 -8.80 -15.12
C GLU A 458 -8.30 -9.09 -15.90
N ARG A 459 -8.58 -8.32 -16.95
CA ARG A 459 -9.78 -8.49 -17.80
C ARG A 459 -9.90 -9.91 -18.37
N PHE A 460 -8.78 -10.54 -18.71
CA PHE A 460 -8.78 -11.91 -19.24
C PHE A 460 -8.66 -12.99 -18.17
N GLY A 461 -8.63 -12.62 -16.87
CA GLY A 461 -8.68 -13.59 -15.77
C GLY A 461 -7.32 -13.96 -15.16
N THR A 462 -6.28 -13.14 -15.37
CA THR A 462 -5.02 -13.29 -14.62
C THR A 462 -5.27 -13.00 -13.15
N ASN A 463 -4.76 -13.85 -12.25
CA ASN A 463 -4.73 -13.56 -10.82
C ASN A 463 -3.46 -12.77 -10.49
N ILE A 464 -3.59 -11.48 -10.22
CA ILE A 464 -2.45 -10.60 -9.89
C ILE A 464 -2.30 -10.47 -8.38
N ILE A 465 -1.11 -10.77 -7.87
CA ILE A 465 -0.78 -10.74 -6.45
C ILE A 465 0.27 -9.67 -6.18
N GLY A 466 -0.07 -8.69 -5.35
CA GLY A 466 0.77 -7.57 -4.92
C GLY A 466 1.86 -7.91 -3.93
N GLU A 467 2.55 -9.04 -4.11
CA GLU A 467 3.63 -9.52 -3.24
C GLU A 467 4.92 -9.75 -4.03
N THR A 468 6.06 -9.62 -3.35
CA THR A 468 7.37 -9.98 -3.89
C THR A 468 7.62 -11.47 -3.68
N VAL A 469 8.01 -12.20 -4.72
CA VAL A 469 8.50 -13.59 -4.57
C VAL A 469 9.90 -13.53 -3.94
N ALA A 470 10.06 -14.14 -2.77
CA ALA A 470 11.27 -14.07 -1.97
C ALA A 470 12.20 -15.25 -2.21
N THR A 471 11.65 -16.44 -2.41
CA THR A 471 12.44 -17.65 -2.73
C THR A 471 11.83 -18.38 -3.91
N LEU A 472 12.69 -19.00 -4.71
CA LEU A 472 12.34 -19.86 -5.83
C LEU A 472 13.35 -21.01 -5.87
N ASP A 473 12.85 -22.24 -5.88
CA ASP A 473 13.62 -23.48 -5.96
C ASP A 473 13.24 -24.22 -7.25
N LEU A 474 14.22 -24.29 -8.16
CA LEU A 474 14.12 -24.88 -9.49
C LEU A 474 14.70 -26.30 -9.57
N SER A 475 15.07 -26.91 -8.43
CA SER A 475 15.75 -28.22 -8.41
C SER A 475 14.85 -29.42 -8.73
N ALA A 476 13.52 -29.25 -8.65
CA ALA A 476 12.54 -30.30 -8.91
C ALA A 476 11.20 -29.72 -9.39
N HIS A 477 10.45 -30.53 -10.15
CA HIS A 477 9.07 -30.22 -10.54
C HIS A 477 8.04 -30.84 -9.57
N PRO A 478 6.89 -30.18 -9.33
CA PRO A 478 6.63 -28.77 -9.68
C PRO A 478 7.56 -27.84 -8.87
N PHE A 479 7.95 -26.73 -9.47
CA PHE A 479 8.84 -25.75 -8.84
C PHE A 479 8.24 -25.20 -7.56
N ARG A 480 9.09 -24.82 -6.61
CA ARG A 480 8.66 -24.33 -5.30
C ARG A 480 9.02 -22.88 -5.13
N TYR A 481 8.12 -22.07 -4.57
CA TYR A 481 8.39 -20.67 -4.29
C TYR A 481 7.65 -20.18 -3.04
N SER A 482 8.11 -19.08 -2.46
CA SER A 482 7.46 -18.41 -1.34
C SER A 482 7.50 -16.89 -1.51
N THR A 483 6.63 -16.16 -0.82
CA THR A 483 6.55 -14.70 -0.89
C THR A 483 7.21 -14.04 0.33
N GLU A 484 7.60 -12.78 0.20
CA GLU A 484 8.32 -12.02 1.23
C GLU A 484 7.56 -11.91 2.55
N TRP A 485 6.22 -11.86 2.50
CA TRP A 485 5.38 -11.76 3.70
C TRP A 485 5.01 -13.11 4.31
N SER A 486 5.24 -14.21 3.58
CA SER A 486 4.93 -15.58 4.01
C SER A 486 6.04 -16.57 3.59
N PRO A 487 7.30 -16.39 4.02
CA PRO A 487 8.44 -17.21 3.56
C PRO A 487 8.33 -18.70 3.97
N GLU A 488 7.56 -19.00 5.03
CA GLU A 488 7.25 -20.36 5.48
C GLU A 488 6.18 -21.06 4.63
N GLU A 489 5.42 -20.33 3.81
CA GLU A 489 4.39 -20.87 2.94
C GLU A 489 4.98 -21.21 1.56
N VAL A 490 5.20 -22.51 1.32
CA VAL A 490 5.72 -23.00 0.04
C VAL A 490 4.57 -23.30 -0.91
N HIS A 491 4.48 -22.50 -1.96
CA HIS A 491 3.60 -22.70 -3.11
C HIS A 491 4.34 -23.47 -4.22
N THR A 492 3.60 -24.00 -5.19
CA THR A 492 4.17 -24.73 -6.33
C THR A 492 3.68 -24.24 -7.68
N ALA A 493 4.52 -24.40 -8.72
CA ALA A 493 4.16 -24.10 -10.10
C ALA A 493 4.74 -25.12 -11.09
N ASP A 494 3.98 -25.52 -12.12
CA ASP A 494 4.51 -26.41 -13.17
C ASP A 494 5.48 -25.67 -14.09
N ALA A 495 5.17 -24.42 -14.42
CA ALA A 495 6.01 -23.52 -15.23
C ALA A 495 6.23 -22.15 -14.56
N ILE A 496 7.40 -21.56 -14.79
CA ILE A 496 7.77 -20.20 -14.34
C ILE A 496 8.12 -19.32 -15.54
N ILE A 497 7.54 -18.12 -15.60
CA ILE A 497 8.02 -17.05 -16.48
C ILE A 497 8.72 -15.99 -15.62
N LEU A 498 10.04 -15.90 -15.74
CA LEU A 498 10.85 -14.88 -15.09
C LEU A 498 10.86 -13.60 -15.94
N ALA A 499 10.17 -12.57 -15.45
CA ALA A 499 10.02 -11.27 -16.11
C ALA A 499 10.35 -10.11 -15.14
N THR A 500 11.35 -10.33 -14.27
CA THR A 500 11.74 -9.43 -13.18
C THR A 500 12.47 -8.15 -13.65
N GLY A 501 12.82 -8.08 -14.93
CA GLY A 501 13.44 -6.92 -15.57
C GLY A 501 14.90 -6.68 -15.17
N ALA A 502 15.33 -5.45 -15.35
CA ALA A 502 16.66 -4.95 -14.96
C ALA A 502 16.50 -3.53 -14.40
N SER A 503 17.51 -3.04 -13.68
CA SER A 503 17.56 -1.67 -13.19
C SER A 503 18.78 -0.96 -13.76
N ALA A 504 18.59 0.27 -14.26
CA ALA A 504 19.71 1.08 -14.69
C ALA A 504 20.63 1.43 -13.52
N ARG A 505 21.95 1.28 -13.71
CA ARG A 505 22.93 1.66 -12.70
C ARG A 505 22.96 3.18 -12.54
N ARG A 506 22.95 3.61 -11.28
CA ARG A 506 23.01 5.01 -10.85
C ARG A 506 24.28 5.24 -10.02
N LEU A 507 24.79 6.48 -10.01
CA LEU A 507 26.03 6.81 -9.30
C LEU A 507 25.79 7.36 -7.89
N GLY A 508 24.56 7.77 -7.56
CA GLY A 508 24.24 8.39 -6.28
C GLY A 508 24.90 9.76 -6.10
N LEU A 509 25.01 10.55 -7.17
CA LEU A 509 25.62 11.87 -7.10
C LEU A 509 24.78 12.80 -6.20
N PRO A 510 25.42 13.70 -5.42
CA PRO A 510 24.70 14.81 -4.79
C PRO A 510 23.83 15.55 -5.81
N GLY A 511 22.54 15.71 -5.49
CA GLY A 511 21.54 16.32 -6.37
C GLY A 511 20.84 15.36 -7.35
N GLU A 512 21.32 14.13 -7.51
CA GLU A 512 20.80 13.15 -8.48
C GLU A 512 19.31 12.84 -8.25
N ASP A 513 18.90 12.55 -7.01
CA ASP A 513 17.49 12.23 -6.69
C ASP A 513 16.53 13.40 -6.98
N LYS A 514 17.01 14.63 -6.87
CA LYS A 514 16.19 15.82 -7.12
C LYS A 514 15.94 16.02 -8.62
N TYR A 515 16.94 15.73 -9.45
CA TYR A 515 16.88 15.98 -10.89
C TYR A 515 16.69 14.71 -11.72
N TRP A 516 16.52 13.55 -11.08
CA TRP A 516 16.07 12.32 -11.72
C TRP A 516 14.76 12.58 -12.47
N GLN A 517 14.74 12.26 -13.77
CA GLN A 517 13.64 12.56 -14.70
C GLN A 517 13.31 14.05 -14.89
N ASN A 518 14.11 14.95 -14.31
CA ASN A 518 14.05 16.40 -14.48
C ASN A 518 15.39 16.91 -15.02
N GLY A 519 15.94 16.19 -15.99
CA GLY A 519 17.23 16.47 -16.62
C GLY A 519 18.24 15.33 -16.47
N ILE A 520 18.02 14.36 -15.58
CA ILE A 520 18.83 13.13 -15.51
C ILE A 520 18.02 11.95 -16.05
N SER A 521 18.61 11.17 -16.94
CA SER A 521 18.06 9.93 -17.51
C SER A 521 19.11 8.82 -17.54
N ALA A 522 18.68 7.58 -17.70
CA ALA A 522 19.54 6.43 -17.97
C ALA A 522 19.20 5.72 -19.30
N CYS A 523 18.39 6.35 -20.15
CA CYS A 523 18.08 5.86 -21.49
C CYS A 523 18.06 7.02 -22.50
N ALA A 524 19.18 7.24 -23.20
CA ALA A 524 19.24 8.27 -24.24
C ALA A 524 18.24 8.04 -25.37
N VAL A 525 17.99 6.78 -25.74
CA VAL A 525 17.06 6.43 -26.82
C VAL A 525 15.62 6.75 -26.47
N CYS A 526 15.27 6.64 -25.19
CA CYS A 526 13.93 6.92 -24.67
C CYS A 526 13.69 8.44 -24.63
N ASP A 527 14.58 9.16 -23.93
CA ASP A 527 14.27 10.54 -23.51
C ASP A 527 14.98 11.60 -24.36
N GLY A 528 15.97 11.22 -25.19
CA GLY A 528 16.83 12.17 -25.90
C GLY A 528 16.08 13.15 -26.81
N ALA A 529 14.90 12.78 -27.30
CA ALA A 529 14.06 13.62 -28.16
C ALA A 529 13.16 14.61 -27.39
N VAL A 530 13.01 14.45 -26.06
CA VAL A 530 12.11 15.26 -25.23
C VAL A 530 12.52 16.74 -25.31
N PRO A 531 11.57 17.70 -25.36
CA PRO A 531 11.86 19.11 -25.62
C PRO A 531 12.91 19.77 -24.71
N ILE A 532 13.06 19.30 -23.47
CA ILE A 532 14.00 19.86 -22.49
C ILE A 532 15.47 19.69 -22.90
N TYR A 533 15.79 18.71 -23.74
CA TYR A 533 17.16 18.43 -24.20
C TYR A 533 17.50 19.05 -25.56
N ARG A 534 16.48 19.59 -26.26
CA ARG A 534 16.63 20.07 -27.63
C ARG A 534 17.51 21.32 -27.70
N ASN A 535 18.55 21.25 -28.53
CA ASN A 535 19.56 22.29 -28.69
C ASN A 535 20.24 22.72 -27.38
N LYS A 536 20.36 21.79 -26.41
CA LYS A 536 21.08 21.97 -25.15
C LYS A 536 22.37 21.18 -25.11
N HIS A 537 23.29 21.60 -24.24
CA HIS A 537 24.49 20.81 -23.93
C HIS A 537 24.09 19.66 -23.02
N LEU A 538 24.43 18.44 -23.45
CA LEU A 538 24.13 17.19 -22.75
C LEU A 538 25.42 16.50 -22.30
N VAL A 539 25.34 15.75 -21.21
CA VAL A 539 26.45 14.99 -20.65
C VAL A 539 26.09 13.51 -20.66
N VAL A 540 27.03 12.66 -21.08
CA VAL A 540 26.93 11.20 -20.98
C VAL A 540 28.00 10.71 -20.02
N ILE A 541 27.65 9.89 -19.05
CA ILE A 541 28.63 9.19 -18.20
C ILE A 541 28.75 7.75 -18.66
N GLY A 542 29.96 7.36 -19.07
CA GLY A 542 30.27 6.00 -19.48
C GLY A 542 31.48 5.94 -20.40
N GLY A 543 32.05 4.75 -20.59
CA GLY A 543 33.26 4.57 -21.40
C GLY A 543 33.25 3.36 -22.33
N GLY A 544 32.16 2.60 -22.40
CA GLY A 544 32.00 1.45 -23.30
C GLY A 544 31.29 1.82 -24.60
N ASP A 545 30.97 0.82 -25.41
CA ASP A 545 30.21 1.01 -26.65
C ASP A 545 28.85 1.67 -26.41
N SER A 546 28.11 1.28 -25.36
CA SER A 546 26.82 1.92 -25.01
C SER A 546 26.95 3.44 -24.82
N ALA A 547 28.02 3.90 -24.16
CA ALA A 547 28.24 5.34 -23.98
C ALA A 547 28.54 6.05 -25.31
N ALA A 548 29.27 5.39 -26.20
CA ALA A 548 29.55 5.93 -27.53
C ALA A 548 28.28 5.98 -28.39
N GLU A 549 27.46 4.93 -28.38
CA GLU A 549 26.19 4.85 -29.11
C GLU A 549 25.19 5.90 -28.61
N GLU A 550 24.98 5.98 -27.29
CA GLU A 550 24.06 6.94 -26.69
C GLU A 550 24.52 8.38 -26.92
N ALA A 551 25.82 8.67 -26.78
CA ALA A 551 26.35 10.00 -27.07
C ALA A 551 26.14 10.39 -28.53
N LEU A 552 26.42 9.49 -29.48
CA LEU A 552 26.18 9.72 -30.91
C LEU A 552 24.68 9.86 -31.23
N PHE A 553 23.80 9.14 -30.53
CA PHE A 553 22.37 9.31 -30.69
C PHE A 553 21.91 10.70 -30.23
N LEU A 554 22.40 11.18 -29.09
CA LEU A 554 22.05 12.48 -28.51
C LEU A 554 22.52 13.66 -29.37
N THR A 555 23.52 13.51 -30.25
CA THR A 555 23.96 14.61 -31.14
C THR A 555 22.90 15.06 -32.14
N LYS A 556 21.88 14.21 -32.38
CA LYS A 556 20.70 14.53 -33.20
C LYS A 556 19.83 15.62 -32.56
N TYR A 557 19.83 15.72 -31.23
CA TYR A 557 18.95 16.60 -30.48
C TYR A 557 19.72 17.72 -29.75
N GLY A 558 20.83 17.37 -29.10
CA GLY A 558 21.67 18.31 -28.36
C GLY A 558 22.45 19.28 -29.26
N SER A 559 22.79 20.44 -28.70
CA SER A 559 23.74 21.37 -29.33
C SER A 559 25.17 20.83 -29.27
N HIS A 560 25.52 20.18 -28.15
CA HIS A 560 26.81 19.56 -27.89
C HIS A 560 26.65 18.39 -26.89
N VAL A 561 27.50 17.37 -26.97
CA VAL A 561 27.50 16.22 -26.06
C VAL A 561 28.88 16.02 -25.45
N THR A 562 28.99 16.07 -24.13
CA THR A 562 30.23 15.75 -23.41
C THR A 562 30.17 14.35 -22.83
N VAL A 563 31.13 13.50 -23.17
CA VAL A 563 31.24 12.13 -22.63
C VAL A 563 32.29 12.09 -21.53
N LEU A 564 31.87 11.78 -20.31
CA LEU A 564 32.75 11.66 -19.15
C LEU A 564 33.21 10.21 -19.01
N VAL A 565 34.52 10.02 -19.18
CA VAL A 565 35.19 8.71 -19.10
C VAL A 565 36.06 8.71 -17.85
N ARG A 566 35.78 7.80 -16.90
CA ARG A 566 36.52 7.72 -15.63
C ARG A 566 38.01 7.38 -15.81
N LYS A 567 38.36 6.64 -16.87
CA LYS A 567 39.72 6.21 -17.17
C LYS A 567 40.36 7.12 -18.23
N ASP A 568 41.65 6.91 -18.47
CA ASP A 568 42.46 7.54 -19.51
C ASP A 568 42.21 7.00 -20.92
N LYS A 569 41.36 5.98 -21.05
CA LYS A 569 40.98 5.34 -22.32
C LYS A 569 39.52 4.89 -22.37
N LEU A 570 38.98 4.79 -23.57
CA LEU A 570 37.68 4.16 -23.82
C LEU A 570 37.79 2.63 -23.77
N ARG A 571 36.76 1.97 -23.24
CA ARG A 571 36.51 0.52 -23.36
C ARG A 571 35.77 0.18 -24.67
N ALA A 572 35.18 1.17 -25.33
CA ALA A 572 34.50 1.00 -26.61
C ALA A 572 35.40 0.33 -27.66
N SER A 573 34.79 -0.43 -28.56
CA SER A 573 35.43 -0.98 -29.75
C SER A 573 36.15 0.11 -30.55
N SER A 574 37.23 -0.24 -31.25
CA SER A 574 38.06 0.72 -32.01
C SER A 574 37.24 1.52 -33.02
N ILE A 575 36.27 0.87 -33.67
CA ILE A 575 35.36 1.50 -34.64
C ILE A 575 34.46 2.53 -33.94
N MET A 576 33.86 2.18 -32.80
CA MET A 576 32.98 3.09 -32.06
C MET A 576 33.74 4.25 -31.45
N ALA A 577 34.93 4.01 -30.88
CA ALA A 577 35.80 5.06 -30.37
C ALA A 577 36.18 6.06 -31.48
N LYS A 578 36.56 5.57 -32.67
CA LYS A 578 36.87 6.44 -33.82
C LYS A 578 35.66 7.28 -34.26
N ARG A 579 34.47 6.70 -34.31
CA ARG A 579 33.23 7.43 -34.64
C ARG A 579 32.91 8.51 -33.61
N LEU A 580 33.03 8.18 -32.32
CA LEU A 580 32.76 9.10 -31.23
C LEU A 580 33.72 10.29 -31.26
N LEU A 581 35.02 10.02 -31.36
CA LEU A 581 36.07 11.05 -31.35
C LEU A 581 36.09 11.92 -32.61
N GLY A 582 35.60 11.40 -33.74
CA GLY A 582 35.51 12.15 -34.99
C GLY A 582 34.27 13.03 -35.14
N HIS A 583 33.33 12.98 -34.18
CA HIS A 583 32.06 13.70 -34.30
C HIS A 583 32.17 15.15 -33.80
N SER A 584 31.85 16.14 -34.65
CA SER A 584 32.05 17.57 -34.36
C SER A 584 31.28 18.11 -33.15
N LYS A 585 30.13 17.51 -32.81
CA LYS A 585 29.34 17.86 -31.61
C LYS A 585 29.75 17.13 -30.32
N VAL A 586 30.80 16.29 -30.35
CA VAL A 586 31.16 15.45 -29.19
C VAL A 586 32.51 15.87 -28.62
N THR A 587 32.56 16.03 -27.30
CA THR A 587 33.83 16.14 -26.56
C THR A 587 33.96 14.99 -25.57
N VAL A 588 35.03 14.21 -25.69
CA VAL A 588 35.33 13.14 -24.71
C VAL A 588 36.29 13.69 -23.65
N ARG A 589 35.90 13.61 -22.38
CA ARG A 589 36.73 13.97 -21.23
C ARG A 589 37.20 12.72 -20.50
N TYR A 590 38.46 12.37 -20.71
CA TYR A 590 39.13 11.29 -20.00
C TYR A 590 39.44 11.66 -18.56
N ASN A 591 39.69 10.66 -17.72
CA ASN A 591 40.01 10.81 -16.30
C ASN A 591 39.01 11.71 -15.56
N THR A 592 37.75 11.73 -15.98
CA THR A 592 36.74 12.67 -15.48
C THR A 592 35.53 11.91 -14.95
N VAL A 593 35.06 12.29 -13.77
CA VAL A 593 33.86 11.74 -13.11
C VAL A 593 32.87 12.84 -12.77
N GLY A 594 31.59 12.50 -12.66
CA GLY A 594 30.59 13.40 -12.08
C GLY A 594 30.81 13.57 -10.58
N ALA A 595 30.62 14.78 -10.08
CA ALA A 595 30.78 15.12 -8.67
C ALA A 595 29.48 15.61 -8.01
N GLU A 596 28.67 16.41 -8.70
CA GLU A 596 27.40 16.96 -8.20
C GLU A 596 26.52 17.40 -9.38
N VAL A 597 25.20 17.22 -9.26
CA VAL A 597 24.23 17.76 -10.21
C VAL A 597 23.51 18.96 -9.59
N LYS A 598 23.47 20.06 -10.32
CA LYS A 598 22.81 21.31 -9.93
C LYS A 598 21.71 21.67 -10.93
N GLY A 599 20.78 22.50 -10.49
CA GLY A 599 19.61 22.85 -11.27
C GLY A 599 19.08 24.23 -10.96
N ASP A 600 18.15 24.65 -11.80
CA ASP A 600 17.58 25.99 -11.78
C ASP A 600 16.42 26.13 -10.77
N SER A 601 15.85 27.34 -10.72
CA SER A 601 14.69 27.65 -9.87
C SER A 601 13.39 26.95 -10.30
N LYS A 602 13.34 26.40 -11.52
CA LYS A 602 12.21 25.63 -12.05
C LYS A 602 12.29 24.14 -11.72
N GLY A 603 13.41 23.71 -11.12
CA GLY A 603 13.62 22.33 -10.71
C GLY A 603 14.22 21.44 -11.81
N LEU A 604 14.74 22.02 -12.90
CA LEU A 604 15.42 21.29 -13.95
C LEU A 604 16.94 21.30 -13.74
N MET A 605 17.62 20.23 -14.16
CA MET A 605 19.09 20.23 -14.25
C MET A 605 19.57 21.37 -15.16
N SER A 606 20.57 22.11 -14.69
CA SER A 606 21.20 23.20 -15.45
C SER A 606 22.71 23.11 -15.47
N GLN A 607 23.31 22.37 -14.54
CA GLN A 607 24.76 22.31 -14.36
C GLN A 607 25.21 20.92 -13.90
N MET A 608 26.38 20.49 -14.39
CA MET A 608 27.07 19.28 -13.98
C MET A 608 28.45 19.62 -13.45
N VAL A 609 28.68 19.40 -12.15
CA VAL A 609 30.01 19.51 -11.57
C VAL A 609 30.78 18.22 -11.87
N VAL A 610 31.96 18.36 -12.45
CA VAL A 610 32.84 17.25 -12.80
C VAL A 610 34.18 17.36 -12.08
N LYS A 611 34.82 16.22 -11.84
CA LYS A 611 36.15 16.14 -11.23
C LYS A 611 37.11 15.38 -12.13
N ASN A 612 38.26 15.98 -12.42
CA ASN A 612 39.38 15.24 -12.99
C ASN A 612 40.06 14.42 -11.88
N VAL A 613 40.11 13.11 -12.01
CA VAL A 613 40.63 12.21 -10.97
C VAL A 613 42.16 12.16 -10.90
N VAL A 614 42.85 12.65 -11.93
CA VAL A 614 44.32 12.73 -11.96
C VAL A 614 44.80 14.05 -11.38
N THR A 615 44.21 15.17 -11.78
CA THR A 615 44.62 16.51 -11.30
C THR A 615 43.90 16.93 -10.01
N GLY A 616 42.76 16.31 -9.70
CA GLY A 616 41.90 16.69 -8.57
C GLY A 616 41.01 17.91 -8.83
N GLU A 617 41.15 18.56 -9.98
CA GLU A 617 40.42 19.79 -10.34
C GLU A 617 38.92 19.56 -10.47
N LEU A 618 38.14 20.53 -9.96
CA LEU A 618 36.69 20.59 -10.09
C LEU A 618 36.29 21.66 -11.09
N GLU A 619 35.35 21.33 -11.97
CA GLU A 619 34.82 22.24 -12.98
C GLU A 619 33.29 22.11 -13.03
N THR A 620 32.60 23.22 -13.32
CA THR A 620 31.15 23.22 -13.53
C THR A 620 30.85 23.37 -15.02
N LEU A 621 30.16 22.37 -15.59
CA LEU A 621 29.66 22.39 -16.96
C LEU A 621 28.23 22.91 -16.97
N GLU A 622 27.93 23.90 -17.80
CA GLU A 622 26.55 24.34 -18.09
C GLU A 622 25.88 23.33 -19.01
N ALA A 623 25.16 22.37 -18.43
CA ALA A 623 24.52 21.27 -19.15
C ALA A 623 23.10 21.02 -18.64
N SER A 624 22.16 20.89 -19.56
CA SER A 624 20.73 20.71 -19.23
C SER A 624 20.28 19.26 -19.23
N GLY A 625 21.20 18.32 -19.48
CA GLY A 625 20.90 16.90 -19.46
C GLY A 625 22.08 16.03 -19.06
N LEU A 626 21.83 14.99 -18.26
CA LEU A 626 22.76 13.94 -17.90
C LEU A 626 22.17 12.57 -18.27
N PHE A 627 22.93 11.75 -19.00
CA PHE A 627 22.55 10.41 -19.40
C PHE A 627 23.56 9.38 -18.88
N TYR A 628 23.08 8.43 -18.09
CA TYR A 628 23.90 7.31 -17.62
C TYR A 628 23.99 6.19 -18.66
N ALA A 629 25.20 5.88 -19.11
CA ALA A 629 25.52 4.76 -19.98
C ALA A 629 26.54 3.81 -19.33
N ILE A 630 26.28 3.45 -18.05
CA ILE A 630 27.16 2.64 -17.20
C ILE A 630 26.67 1.20 -16.98
N GLY A 631 25.68 0.77 -17.76
CA GLY A 631 25.11 -0.57 -17.73
C GLY A 631 23.85 -0.66 -16.87
N HIS A 632 23.28 -1.86 -16.81
CA HIS A 632 22.10 -2.19 -16.01
C HIS A 632 22.40 -3.45 -15.21
N ASP A 633 21.73 -3.59 -14.08
CA ASP A 633 21.77 -4.79 -13.25
C ASP A 633 20.48 -5.60 -13.48
N PRO A 634 20.56 -6.76 -14.14
CA PRO A 634 19.39 -7.63 -14.31
C PRO A 634 18.94 -8.21 -12.96
N ALA A 635 17.63 -8.31 -12.74
CA ALA A 635 17.04 -8.73 -11.47
C ALA A 635 17.03 -10.27 -11.33
N THR A 636 18.22 -10.87 -11.29
CA THR A 636 18.42 -12.33 -11.30
C THR A 636 18.79 -12.92 -9.94
N THR A 637 18.78 -12.13 -8.86
CA THR A 637 19.11 -12.60 -7.50
C THR A 637 18.28 -13.82 -7.10
N LEU A 638 17.00 -13.88 -7.48
CA LEU A 638 16.08 -14.98 -7.16
C LEU A 638 16.52 -16.33 -7.74
N VAL A 639 17.23 -16.33 -8.86
CA VAL A 639 17.63 -17.53 -9.64
C VAL A 639 19.14 -17.73 -9.68
N LYS A 640 19.88 -16.98 -8.86
CA LYS A 640 21.35 -17.01 -8.85
C LYS A 640 21.85 -18.42 -8.54
N GLY A 641 22.64 -18.98 -9.45
CA GLY A 641 23.20 -20.34 -9.32
C GLY A 641 22.22 -21.46 -9.67
N GLN A 642 20.97 -21.14 -10.06
CA GLN A 642 19.97 -22.11 -10.50
C GLN A 642 19.74 -22.05 -12.01
N LEU A 643 19.88 -20.87 -12.62
CA LEU A 643 19.85 -20.68 -14.07
C LEU A 643 21.24 -20.25 -14.58
N GLU A 644 21.54 -20.62 -15.83
CA GLU A 644 22.69 -20.08 -16.54
C GLU A 644 22.50 -18.57 -16.76
N THR A 645 23.47 -17.79 -16.31
CA THR A 645 23.54 -16.35 -16.57
C THR A 645 24.84 -16.01 -17.27
N ASP A 646 24.83 -15.00 -18.13
CA ASP A 646 26.04 -14.50 -18.75
C ASP A 646 26.96 -13.79 -17.72
N THR A 647 28.12 -13.33 -18.18
CA THR A 647 29.11 -12.66 -17.31
C THR A 647 28.64 -11.33 -16.72
N GLU A 648 27.55 -10.76 -17.24
CA GLU A 648 26.93 -9.53 -16.75
C GLU A 648 25.69 -9.81 -15.89
N GLY A 649 25.32 -11.08 -15.71
CA GLY A 649 24.25 -11.55 -14.84
C GLY A 649 22.89 -11.70 -15.53
N TYR A 650 22.79 -11.53 -16.85
CA TYR A 650 21.54 -11.71 -17.60
C TYR A 650 21.24 -13.20 -17.79
N VAL A 651 19.97 -13.60 -17.68
CA VAL A 651 19.58 -15.00 -17.92
C VAL A 651 19.85 -15.36 -19.38
N VAL A 652 20.55 -16.47 -19.60
CA VAL A 652 20.82 -16.97 -20.95
C VAL A 652 19.58 -17.69 -21.46
N THR A 653 19.08 -17.25 -22.62
CA THR A 653 17.98 -17.89 -23.35
C THR A 653 18.48 -18.49 -24.66
N LYS A 654 17.84 -19.58 -25.09
CA LYS A 654 18.12 -20.13 -26.43
C LYS A 654 17.76 -19.08 -27.48
N PRO A 655 18.68 -18.69 -28.39
CA PRO A 655 18.44 -17.59 -29.32
C PRO A 655 17.16 -17.77 -30.13
N GLY A 656 16.30 -16.75 -30.13
CA GLY A 656 15.02 -16.75 -30.83
C GLY A 656 13.86 -17.40 -30.08
N THR A 657 14.08 -17.87 -28.85
CA THR A 657 13.04 -18.43 -27.96
C THR A 657 13.18 -17.86 -26.54
N THR A 658 12.36 -18.33 -25.61
CA THR A 658 12.41 -17.90 -24.20
C THR A 658 12.90 -18.97 -23.22
N TYR A 659 13.25 -20.15 -23.73
CA TYR A 659 13.74 -21.27 -22.94
C TYR A 659 15.06 -20.93 -22.26
N THR A 660 15.13 -21.22 -20.96
CA THR A 660 16.35 -21.10 -20.14
C THR A 660 17.10 -22.43 -20.05
N SER A 661 18.13 -22.49 -19.20
CA SER A 661 18.87 -23.74 -18.92
C SER A 661 18.06 -24.78 -18.13
N VAL A 662 16.90 -24.41 -17.58
CA VAL A 662 16.00 -25.32 -16.85
C VAL A 662 14.68 -25.41 -17.63
N GLU A 663 14.30 -26.64 -17.98
CA GLU A 663 13.06 -26.95 -18.67
C GLU A 663 11.84 -26.50 -17.84
N GLY A 664 10.81 -25.95 -18.47
CA GLY A 664 9.65 -25.35 -17.77
C GLY A 664 9.91 -23.98 -17.14
N VAL A 665 11.13 -23.43 -17.24
CA VAL A 665 11.46 -22.05 -16.86
C VAL A 665 11.78 -21.22 -18.09
N PHE A 666 11.06 -20.12 -18.25
CA PHE A 666 11.17 -19.19 -19.35
C PHE A 666 11.59 -17.81 -18.85
N ALA A 667 12.30 -17.03 -19.66
CA ALA A 667 12.69 -15.66 -19.33
C ALA A 667 12.25 -14.67 -20.40
N ALA A 668 11.74 -13.51 -19.99
CA ALA A 668 11.23 -12.48 -20.89
C ALA A 668 11.58 -11.06 -20.44
N GLY A 669 11.68 -10.15 -21.42
CA GLY A 669 12.06 -8.76 -21.19
C GLY A 669 13.52 -8.57 -20.77
N ASP A 670 13.80 -7.45 -20.13
CA ASP A 670 15.17 -6.98 -19.87
C ASP A 670 16.01 -7.94 -19.00
N VAL A 671 15.40 -8.87 -18.26
CA VAL A 671 16.15 -9.85 -17.44
C VAL A 671 17.04 -10.79 -18.29
N GLN A 672 16.69 -10.95 -19.57
CA GLN A 672 17.43 -11.75 -20.56
C GLN A 672 17.87 -10.95 -21.80
N ASP A 673 17.45 -9.68 -21.94
CA ASP A 673 17.82 -8.82 -23.06
C ASP A 673 18.68 -7.65 -22.61
N LYS A 674 20.00 -7.77 -22.81
CA LYS A 674 20.95 -6.66 -22.62
C LYS A 674 21.13 -5.77 -23.84
N ARG A 675 20.55 -6.14 -24.98
CA ARG A 675 20.81 -5.50 -26.28
C ARG A 675 19.80 -4.42 -26.60
N TYR A 676 18.50 -4.73 -26.55
CA TYR A 676 17.46 -3.79 -27.01
C TYR A 676 16.86 -2.98 -25.87
N ARG A 677 16.41 -3.62 -24.78
CA ARG A 677 15.92 -2.97 -23.55
C ARG A 677 14.85 -1.90 -23.83
N GLN A 678 13.80 -2.28 -24.55
CA GLN A 678 12.66 -1.40 -24.86
C GLN A 678 11.36 -2.04 -24.40
N ALA A 679 10.39 -1.23 -23.97
CA ALA A 679 9.09 -1.73 -23.55
C ALA A 679 8.41 -2.61 -24.61
N ILE A 680 8.54 -2.25 -25.89
CA ILE A 680 7.95 -3.01 -27.00
C ILE A 680 8.65 -4.34 -27.27
N THR A 681 9.98 -4.42 -27.12
CA THR A 681 10.72 -5.69 -27.26
C THR A 681 10.44 -6.60 -26.07
N SER A 682 10.30 -6.02 -24.88
CA SER A 682 9.93 -6.74 -23.67
C SER A 682 8.50 -7.28 -23.73
N ALA A 683 7.54 -6.49 -24.24
CA ALA A 683 6.19 -7.00 -24.53
C ALA A 683 6.23 -8.16 -25.54
N GLY A 684 6.96 -8.01 -26.65
CA GLY A 684 7.12 -9.06 -27.65
C GLY A 684 7.69 -10.37 -27.09
N SER A 685 8.78 -10.30 -26.31
CA SER A 685 9.34 -11.49 -25.64
C SER A 685 8.43 -12.06 -24.55
N GLY A 686 7.60 -11.24 -23.89
CA GLY A 686 6.55 -11.70 -22.99
C GLY A 686 5.50 -12.57 -23.69
N CYS A 687 5.08 -12.17 -24.90
CA CYS A 687 4.24 -13.00 -25.76
C CYS A 687 4.92 -14.32 -26.11
N MET A 688 6.20 -14.30 -26.48
CA MET A 688 6.95 -15.52 -26.79
C MET A 688 6.99 -16.47 -25.58
N ALA A 689 7.23 -15.95 -24.37
CA ALA A 689 7.28 -16.77 -23.16
C ALA A 689 5.93 -17.40 -22.80
N ALA A 690 4.84 -16.68 -23.02
CA ALA A 690 3.50 -17.26 -22.85
C ALA A 690 3.25 -18.44 -23.80
N LEU A 691 3.59 -18.28 -25.09
CA LEU A 691 3.36 -19.33 -26.09
C LEU A 691 4.30 -20.53 -25.89
N ASP A 692 5.56 -20.29 -25.52
CA ASP A 692 6.50 -21.36 -25.17
C ASP A 692 6.03 -22.12 -23.92
N ALA A 693 5.55 -21.41 -22.89
CA ALA A 693 5.02 -22.02 -21.67
C ALA A 693 3.71 -22.79 -21.90
N GLU A 694 2.79 -22.26 -22.70
CA GLU A 694 1.54 -22.94 -23.09
C GLU A 694 1.86 -24.27 -23.79
N LYS A 695 2.80 -24.23 -24.76
CA LYS A 695 3.21 -25.43 -25.49
C LYS A 695 3.83 -26.48 -24.55
N PHE A 696 4.73 -26.07 -23.66
CA PHE A 696 5.33 -26.95 -22.66
C PHE A 696 4.26 -27.59 -21.76
N LEU A 697 3.30 -26.79 -21.28
CA LEU A 697 2.21 -27.29 -20.43
C LEU A 697 1.29 -28.28 -21.16
N ALA A 698 1.06 -28.10 -22.46
CA ALA A 698 0.31 -29.06 -23.26
C ALA A 698 1.05 -30.39 -23.44
N GLU A 699 2.37 -30.34 -23.71
CA GLU A 699 3.20 -31.55 -23.88
C GLU A 699 3.25 -32.40 -22.58
N ILE A 700 3.35 -31.77 -21.40
CA ILE A 700 3.33 -32.51 -20.13
C ILE A 700 1.95 -33.13 -19.82
N GLU A 701 0.84 -32.50 -20.22
CA GLU A 701 -0.52 -33.03 -20.04
C GLU A 701 -0.73 -34.29 -20.90
N GLU A 702 -0.35 -34.26 -22.18
CA GLU A 702 -0.43 -35.41 -23.09
C GLU A 702 0.39 -36.60 -22.58
N THR A 703 1.62 -36.35 -22.12
CA THR A 703 2.51 -37.40 -21.60
C THR A 703 1.95 -38.06 -20.34
N THR A 704 1.25 -37.29 -19.49
CA THR A 704 0.61 -37.79 -18.26
C THR A 704 -0.62 -38.64 -18.56
N GLU A 705 -1.41 -38.26 -19.58
CA GLU A 705 -2.58 -39.02 -20.04
C GLU A 705 -2.20 -40.35 -20.72
N GLU A 706 -1.13 -40.38 -21.53
CA GLU A 706 -0.64 -41.61 -22.16
C GLU A 706 -0.12 -42.62 -21.13
N HIS A 707 0.61 -42.17 -20.11
CA HIS A 707 1.06 -43.03 -19.00
C HIS A 707 -0.11 -43.53 -18.13
N GLY A 708 -1.17 -42.72 -17.97
CA GLY A 708 -2.40 -43.12 -17.28
C GLY A 708 -3.19 -44.19 -18.05
N LYS A 709 -3.28 -44.07 -19.38
CA LYS A 709 -3.92 -45.06 -20.26
C LYS A 709 -3.13 -46.38 -20.32
N ALA A 710 -1.80 -46.33 -20.35
CA ALA A 710 -0.94 -47.53 -20.32
C ALA A 710 -1.08 -48.34 -19.01
N LYS A 711 -1.28 -47.67 -17.87
CA LYS A 711 -1.55 -48.34 -16.57
C LYS A 711 -2.95 -48.91 -16.44
N ASN A 712 -3.96 -48.32 -17.08
CA ASN A 712 -5.34 -48.82 -17.04
C ASN A 712 -5.66 -49.87 -18.13
N GLY A 713 -4.79 -50.04 -19.14
CA GLY A 713 -4.93 -51.06 -20.18
C GLY A 713 -4.33 -52.43 -19.86
N SER A 714 -3.96 -52.69 -18.60
CA SER A 714 -3.36 -53.95 -18.13
C SER A 714 -4.14 -54.61 -16.96
N LEU A 715 -5.46 -54.43 -16.92
CA LEU A 715 -6.39 -55.20 -16.09
C LEU A 715 -7.32 -56.06 -16.95
#